data_AF-A0A1H5HU13-F1
#
_entry.id   AF-A0A1H5HU13-F1
#
_cell.length_a   1.000
_cell.length_b   1.000
_cell.length_c   1.000
_cell.angle_alpha   90.00
_cell.angle_beta   90.00
_cell.angle_gamma   90.00
#
_symmetry.space_group_name_H-M   'P 1'
#
loop_
_entity.id
_entity.type
_entity.pdbx_description
1 polymer ?
#
loop_
_entity_poly.entity_id
_entity_poly.type
_entity_poly.pdbx_seq_one_letter_code
_entity_poly.pdbx_strand_id
1 'polypeptide(L)'
;MPVGVRLRAAGVILSTAVALSGLAVTNAVGAARTGAPAAVTSEAPSAEQPTLTEAAAFVQARRTGKPVEVASLRGESREVYATPEGNLEAREHLRPVRARAGGEWKPIDTDLAKTDSGMVAPKVIAVGLEFSGGGTAPMVRMTKAGRTLALSWPGTLPAPRIDGDNATYLDVLPGVDLRLGAQEDGFTQLLVVKSAEAAASKELAALRLKLDGDGVDVRETGGGGLEAVDKGAGSAVFEAPQPLMWDSSGGPAAEQTAAARSLGAATAGSAAGDEPGAAESGKLAPVDVEVPAGQDELVLKPDTEVLKGQDMVYPVYIDPQWYSPKASAWTMVSKYWASSPQWKFNGDSDAGMGYCGWSYCKPYDTKRLFYRIPVSKFAGTSVLSAEFVVRNTWSASCGARSVELWRTKDISSSTTWNSQNAAGYWIKQLSSQSFAYGYEGCAAKDAEFDVKSAVQEAADKNWATMTFGLQAANESDAYGWKRFSGDAYLRVKYNRPPSQIKLSQLTMEYGGACKKSADAPRIRTLGKIYANNVSDPDADNVAVQFQAKWDSGDGKGLIARWTPALTSSKKSGSSFSIALPSSIPQNKQIQWYARAYDGPSTRRGRTRAAPRAATSSMTPQCPRHRRSPPATTRPPTRRTRTTPGSTG
;
A
#
# COMPACT_ATOMS: atom_id res chain seq x y z
N MET A 1 57.69 -16.98 29.35
CA MET A 1 58.95 -16.42 28.81
C MET A 1 58.67 -15.89 27.41
N PRO A 2 59.18 -14.71 27.02
CA PRO A 2 59.31 -13.45 27.76
C PRO A 2 58.01 -12.59 27.57
N VAL A 3 57.51 -11.74 28.48
CA VAL A 3 58.13 -10.64 29.28
C VAL A 3 58.56 -9.46 28.39
N GLY A 4 58.23 -8.18 28.64
CA GLY A 4 57.50 -7.54 29.76
C GLY A 4 56.86 -6.20 29.33
N VAL A 5 55.95 -5.58 30.09
CA VAL A 5 56.12 -4.77 31.33
C VAL A 5 56.31 -3.25 31.07
N ARG A 6 55.27 -2.48 31.44
CA ARG A 6 55.21 -1.15 32.13
C ARG A 6 56.27 -0.07 31.77
N LEU A 7 55.92 1.21 31.62
CA LEU A 7 55.64 2.10 32.77
C LEU A 7 54.84 3.39 32.44
N ARG A 8 54.44 4.13 33.50
CA ARG A 8 53.73 5.43 33.50
C ARG A 8 54.66 6.60 33.88
N ALA A 9 54.38 7.81 33.38
CA ALA A 9 54.41 9.12 34.09
C ALA A 9 53.97 10.20 33.07
N ALA A 10 53.01 11.12 33.28
CA ALA A 10 52.65 11.99 34.41
C ALA A 10 53.53 13.25 34.51
N GLY A 11 52.93 14.43 34.33
CA GLY A 11 53.58 15.75 34.44
C GLY A 11 52.59 16.90 34.24
N VAL A 12 52.10 17.47 35.36
CA VAL A 12 51.24 18.67 35.42
C VAL A 12 52.03 19.80 36.06
N ILE A 13 52.02 21.01 35.49
CA ILE A 13 52.27 22.27 36.23
C ILE A 13 51.28 23.35 35.75
N LEU A 14 50.89 24.23 36.68
CA LEU A 14 49.83 25.24 36.62
C LEU A 14 50.43 26.62 36.99
N SER A 15 49.64 27.70 36.80
CA SER A 15 49.68 29.01 37.52
C SER A 15 50.51 30.15 36.86
N THR A 16 49.90 31.29 36.46
CA THR A 16 49.67 32.60 37.19
C THR A 16 50.76 33.67 36.93
N ALA A 17 50.54 35.00 36.91
CA ALA A 17 49.35 35.89 36.86
C ALA A 17 49.80 37.38 36.74
N VAL A 18 48.86 38.33 36.92
CA VAL A 18 49.01 39.78 37.28
C VAL A 18 48.91 40.82 36.13
N ALA A 19 48.37 42.00 36.46
CA ALA A 19 47.78 43.02 35.58
C ALA A 19 48.14 44.48 36.02
N LEU A 20 47.35 45.47 35.55
CA LEU A 20 47.33 46.94 35.77
C LEU A 20 48.03 47.83 34.71
N SER A 21 47.65 49.10 34.46
CA SER A 21 46.33 49.82 34.41
C SER A 21 46.52 51.33 34.12
N GLY A 22 45.56 51.98 33.44
CA GLY A 22 45.40 53.46 33.31
C GLY A 22 44.43 53.79 32.15
N LEU A 23 43.27 54.47 32.26
CA LEU A 23 42.87 55.78 32.87
C LEU A 23 43.64 56.98 32.27
N ALA A 24 43.08 58.18 31.99
CA ALA A 24 41.76 58.81 32.28
C ALA A 24 41.58 60.09 31.38
N VAL A 25 40.48 60.88 31.28
CA VAL A 25 39.00 60.83 31.56
C VAL A 25 38.36 62.13 30.98
N THR A 26 37.18 62.09 30.33
CA THR A 26 36.15 63.18 30.33
C THR A 26 34.81 62.62 29.79
N ASN A 27 33.75 62.36 30.56
CA ASN A 27 32.84 63.21 31.35
C ASN A 27 31.78 64.00 30.56
N ALA A 28 30.52 63.53 30.60
CA ALA A 28 29.33 64.33 30.93
C ALA A 28 28.15 63.42 31.31
N VAL A 29 27.40 63.77 32.36
CA VAL A 29 26.16 63.09 32.81
C VAL A 29 25.00 64.09 32.72
N GLY A 30 23.81 63.69 32.25
CA GLY A 30 22.67 64.61 32.14
C GLY A 30 21.31 64.00 31.83
N ALA A 31 20.55 63.73 32.89
CA ALA A 31 19.08 63.63 32.97
C ALA A 31 18.31 62.49 32.25
N ALA A 32 17.30 61.98 32.94
CA ALA A 32 16.51 60.81 32.59
C ALA A 32 15.33 61.09 31.64
N ARG A 33 14.90 60.05 30.89
CA ARG A 33 13.52 59.87 30.42
C ARG A 33 13.12 58.40 30.54
N THR A 34 11.85 58.18 30.89
CA THR A 34 11.20 56.87 31.06
C THR A 34 11.13 56.08 29.75
N GLY A 35 11.64 54.85 29.75
CA GLY A 35 11.57 53.94 28.62
C GLY A 35 10.27 53.12 28.59
N ALA A 36 9.62 53.05 27.42
CA ALA A 36 8.48 52.18 27.15
C ALA A 36 8.88 50.68 27.16
N PRO A 37 7.95 49.74 27.39
CA PRO A 37 8.29 48.32 27.46
C PRO A 37 8.82 47.79 26.11
N ALA A 38 9.89 47.00 26.18
CA ALA A 38 10.43 46.32 25.01
C ALA A 38 9.45 45.26 24.50
N ALA A 39 9.13 45.33 23.19
CA ALA A 39 8.36 44.29 22.54
C ALA A 39 9.19 43.00 22.49
N VAL A 40 8.72 41.94 23.15
CA VAL A 40 9.25 40.59 22.98
C VAL A 40 8.96 40.13 21.55
N THR A 41 10.01 39.94 20.76
CA THR A 41 9.91 39.34 19.43
C THR A 41 9.48 37.89 19.61
N SER A 42 8.20 37.58 19.35
CA SER A 42 7.71 36.21 19.33
C SER A 42 8.48 35.42 18.27
N GLU A 43 9.25 34.43 18.71
CA GLU A 43 9.81 33.44 17.80
C GLU A 43 8.64 32.71 17.11
N ALA A 44 8.59 32.76 15.78
CA ALA A 44 7.51 32.15 15.03
C ALA A 44 7.60 30.61 15.17
N PRO A 45 6.47 29.89 15.22
CA PRO A 45 6.51 28.43 15.26
C PRO A 45 7.27 27.91 14.04
N SER A 46 8.21 26.99 14.30
CA SER A 46 9.04 26.37 13.28
C SER A 46 8.15 25.82 12.16
N ALA A 47 8.31 26.36 10.95
CA ALA A 47 7.55 25.89 9.80
C ALA A 47 7.88 24.40 9.55
N GLU A 48 6.84 23.57 9.43
CA GLU A 48 6.99 22.19 8.95
C GLU A 48 7.89 22.20 7.71
N GLN A 49 8.95 21.39 7.70
CA GLN A 49 9.78 21.29 6.51
C GLN A 49 8.89 20.86 5.35
N PRO A 50 8.90 21.58 4.21
CA PRO A 50 7.97 21.32 3.12
C PRO A 50 8.19 19.88 2.65
N THR A 51 7.15 19.05 2.80
CA THR A 51 7.17 17.67 2.32
C THR A 51 7.64 17.68 0.88
N LEU A 52 8.80 17.04 0.60
CA LEU A 52 9.45 17.14 -0.71
C LEU A 52 8.43 16.81 -1.80
N THR A 53 8.11 17.81 -2.61
CA THR A 53 7.22 17.63 -3.74
C THR A 53 7.88 16.66 -4.72
N GLU A 54 7.08 15.93 -5.48
CA GLU A 54 7.58 14.92 -6.40
C GLU A 54 8.62 15.48 -7.39
N ALA A 55 8.39 16.68 -7.92
CA ALA A 55 9.34 17.38 -8.76
C ALA A 55 10.68 17.70 -8.04
N ALA A 56 10.64 18.07 -6.74
CA ALA A 56 11.83 18.29 -5.95
C ALA A 56 12.59 16.97 -5.69
N ALA A 57 11.88 15.87 -5.43
CA ALA A 57 12.47 14.54 -5.28
C ALA A 57 13.19 14.09 -6.56
N PHE A 58 12.60 14.26 -7.74
CA PHE A 58 13.27 13.98 -9.03
C PHE A 58 14.51 14.85 -9.27
N VAL A 59 14.45 16.15 -8.97
CA VAL A 59 15.62 17.04 -9.07
C VAL A 59 16.73 16.59 -8.11
N GLN A 60 16.38 16.22 -6.88
CA GLN A 60 17.36 15.73 -5.91
C GLN A 60 17.95 14.37 -6.32
N ALA A 61 17.15 13.42 -6.79
CA ALA A 61 17.61 12.10 -7.22
C ALA A 61 18.56 12.18 -8.43
N ARG A 62 18.22 13.02 -9.43
CA ARG A 62 19.09 13.34 -10.57
C ARG A 62 20.40 14.02 -10.13
N ARG A 63 20.37 14.85 -9.07
CA ARG A 63 21.55 15.54 -8.53
C ARG A 63 22.46 14.62 -7.70
N THR A 64 21.91 13.67 -6.95
CA THR A 64 22.68 12.80 -6.02
C THR A 64 23.07 11.46 -6.62
N GLY A 65 22.45 11.04 -7.72
CA GLY A 65 22.61 9.69 -8.26
C GLY A 65 22.01 8.60 -7.36
N LYS A 66 21.10 8.96 -6.44
CA LYS A 66 20.45 8.03 -5.50
C LYS A 66 18.92 8.22 -5.52
N PRO A 67 18.11 7.16 -5.32
CA PRO A 67 16.67 7.32 -5.13
C PRO A 67 16.34 8.27 -3.97
N VAL A 68 15.28 9.06 -4.12
CA VAL A 68 14.80 10.03 -3.10
C VAL A 68 13.32 9.78 -2.84
N GLU A 69 12.93 9.66 -1.56
CA GLU A 69 11.55 9.38 -1.20
C GLU A 69 10.63 10.56 -1.55
N VAL A 70 9.52 10.28 -2.23
CA VAL A 70 8.43 11.21 -2.52
C VAL A 70 7.48 11.21 -1.32
N ALA A 71 7.81 12.02 -0.30
CA ALA A 71 7.07 12.03 0.97
C ALA A 71 5.57 12.31 0.82
N SER A 72 5.14 13.04 -0.23
CA SER A 72 3.72 13.28 -0.53
C SER A 72 2.95 12.06 -1.03
N LEU A 73 3.63 10.96 -1.38
CA LEU A 73 3.04 9.68 -1.81
C LEU A 73 3.21 8.55 -0.77
N ARG A 74 3.76 8.87 0.41
CA ARG A 74 3.91 7.96 1.56
C ARG A 74 2.55 7.57 2.15
N GLY A 75 2.40 6.31 2.53
CA GLY A 75 1.27 5.81 3.33
C GLY A 75 1.72 4.83 4.42
N GLU A 76 0.78 4.28 5.18
CA GLU A 76 1.08 3.31 6.26
C GLU A 76 1.90 2.10 5.75
N SER A 77 1.52 1.56 4.59
CA SER A 77 2.13 0.41 3.92
C SER A 77 2.73 0.76 2.54
N ARG A 78 3.03 2.04 2.28
CA ARG A 78 3.49 2.49 0.96
C ARG A 78 4.67 3.45 1.04
N GLU A 79 5.73 3.09 0.35
CA GLU A 79 6.89 3.95 0.09
C GLU A 79 6.99 4.21 -1.42
N VAL A 80 7.37 5.43 -1.81
CA VAL A 80 7.59 5.78 -3.22
C VAL A 80 8.87 6.60 -3.35
N TYR A 81 9.71 6.28 -4.32
CA TYR A 81 10.98 6.93 -4.58
C TYR A 81 11.05 7.43 -6.02
N ALA A 82 11.51 8.66 -6.20
CA ALA A 82 11.98 9.17 -7.49
C ALA A 82 13.37 8.59 -7.76
N THR A 83 13.56 7.89 -8.89
CA THR A 83 14.87 7.33 -9.27
C THR A 83 15.69 8.34 -10.08
N PRO A 84 17.04 8.26 -10.06
CA PRO A 84 17.91 9.15 -10.84
C PRO A 84 17.63 9.11 -12.35
N GLU A 85 17.16 7.97 -12.86
CA GLU A 85 16.81 7.78 -14.27
C GLU A 85 15.47 8.42 -14.67
N GLY A 86 14.74 9.04 -13.73
CA GLY A 86 13.48 9.75 -14.00
C GLY A 86 12.21 8.90 -13.91
N ASN A 87 12.20 7.82 -13.15
CA ASN A 87 11.01 6.97 -12.98
C ASN A 87 10.61 6.89 -11.50
N LEU A 88 9.43 6.35 -11.19
CA LEU A 88 9.02 6.06 -9.83
C LEU A 88 9.30 4.58 -9.48
N GLU A 89 9.82 4.33 -8.28
CA GLU A 89 9.79 3.01 -7.63
C GLU A 89 8.83 3.07 -6.44
N ALA A 90 7.81 2.23 -6.41
CA ALA A 90 6.94 2.06 -5.24
C ALA A 90 7.18 0.70 -4.58
N ARG A 91 6.92 0.65 -3.27
CA ARG A 91 6.86 -0.56 -2.46
C ARG A 91 5.50 -0.60 -1.78
N GLU A 92 4.66 -1.55 -2.18
CA GLU A 92 3.40 -1.85 -1.49
C GLU A 92 3.64 -3.00 -0.53
N HIS A 93 3.73 -2.70 0.76
CA HIS A 93 3.92 -3.68 1.84
C HIS A 93 2.59 -4.33 2.22
N LEU A 94 2.62 -5.59 2.67
CA LEU A 94 1.43 -6.27 3.19
C LEU A 94 0.97 -5.67 4.52
N ARG A 95 1.92 -5.36 5.40
CA ARG A 95 1.72 -4.83 6.74
C ARG A 95 2.02 -3.32 6.76
N PRO A 96 1.53 -2.54 7.74
CA PRO A 96 2.05 -1.20 7.98
C PRO A 96 3.55 -1.25 8.30
N VAL A 97 4.34 -0.38 7.66
CA VAL A 97 5.76 -0.16 7.98
C VAL A 97 6.00 1.20 8.63
N ARG A 98 5.01 2.11 8.57
CA ARG A 98 5.01 3.41 9.24
C ARG A 98 3.62 3.76 9.75
N ALA A 99 3.55 4.57 10.81
CA ALA A 99 2.31 5.18 11.30
C ALA A 99 2.51 6.65 11.64
N ARG A 100 1.41 7.37 11.93
CA ARG A 100 1.48 8.76 12.41
C ARG A 100 1.44 8.81 13.93
N ALA A 101 2.48 9.38 14.54
CA ALA A 101 2.59 9.56 15.99
C ALA A 101 3.13 10.97 16.30
N GLY A 102 2.34 11.77 17.03
CA GLY A 102 2.65 13.19 17.26
C GLY A 102 2.55 14.06 15.99
N GLY A 103 1.64 13.73 15.08
CA GLY A 103 1.48 14.39 13.77
C GLY A 103 2.43 13.87 12.69
N GLU A 104 3.63 13.43 13.06
CA GLU A 104 4.69 12.98 12.15
C GLU A 104 4.58 11.51 11.75
N TRP A 105 5.10 11.15 10.57
CA TRP A 105 5.30 9.75 10.17
C TRP A 105 6.55 9.16 10.82
N LYS A 106 6.39 8.06 11.56
CA LYS A 106 7.48 7.31 12.19
C LYS A 106 7.43 5.84 11.74
N PRO A 107 8.57 5.11 11.74
CA PRO A 107 8.58 3.65 11.61
C PRO A 107 7.66 3.00 12.64
N ILE A 108 7.10 1.85 12.33
CA ILE A 108 6.42 1.03 13.33
C ILE A 108 7.43 0.58 14.39
N ASP A 109 6.99 0.60 15.65
CA ASP A 109 7.72 0.14 16.82
C ASP A 109 6.68 -0.41 17.81
N THR A 110 6.55 -1.75 17.83
CA THR A 110 5.54 -2.49 18.62
C THR A 110 5.95 -2.69 20.08
N ASP A 111 7.19 -2.38 20.47
CA ASP A 111 7.66 -2.48 21.86
C ASP A 111 6.71 -1.73 22.80
N LEU A 112 6.29 -2.43 23.84
CA LEU A 112 5.38 -1.92 24.85
C LEU A 112 6.09 -1.06 25.90
N ALA A 113 5.49 0.07 26.23
CA ALA A 113 5.89 0.93 27.33
C ALA A 113 4.70 1.23 28.26
N LYS A 114 4.99 1.51 29.54
CA LYS A 114 3.98 2.04 30.46
C LYS A 114 3.68 3.49 30.10
N THR A 115 2.41 3.85 30.17
CA THR A 115 1.88 5.20 29.92
C THR A 115 1.68 5.95 31.23
N ASP A 116 1.54 7.28 31.16
CA ASP A 116 1.25 8.12 32.33
C ASP A 116 -0.13 7.82 32.96
N SER A 117 -1.05 7.22 32.20
CA SER A 117 -2.36 6.76 32.69
C SER A 117 -2.29 5.42 33.46
N GLY A 118 -1.11 4.80 33.54
CA GLY A 118 -0.90 3.48 34.15
C GLY A 118 -1.22 2.29 33.22
N MET A 119 -1.71 2.55 31.99
CA MET A 119 -1.87 1.54 30.95
C MET A 119 -0.52 1.15 30.32
N VAL A 120 -0.51 0.15 29.45
CA VAL A 120 0.64 -0.29 28.65
C VAL A 120 0.31 -0.09 27.17
N ALA A 121 1.19 0.51 26.37
CA ALA A 121 0.92 0.77 24.94
C ALA A 121 2.19 0.59 24.09
N PRO A 122 2.07 0.16 22.83
CA PRO A 122 3.19 0.16 21.88
C PRO A 122 3.59 1.59 21.52
N LYS A 123 4.87 1.83 21.24
CA LYS A 123 5.38 3.19 20.94
C LYS A 123 4.79 3.78 19.66
N VAL A 124 4.71 3.00 18.57
CA VAL A 124 4.19 3.45 17.26
C VAL A 124 3.55 2.28 16.49
N ILE A 125 2.21 2.27 16.36
CA ILE A 125 1.48 1.38 15.44
C ILE A 125 0.38 2.15 14.66
N ALA A 126 -0.26 1.51 13.68
CA ALA A 126 -1.24 2.15 12.78
C ALA A 126 -2.65 2.34 13.39
N VAL A 127 -2.88 1.93 14.64
CA VAL A 127 -4.12 2.12 15.41
C VAL A 127 -3.78 2.69 16.79
N GLY A 128 -4.74 3.27 17.50
CA GLY A 128 -4.61 3.40 18.95
C GLY A 128 -4.76 2.03 19.60
N LEU A 129 -3.86 1.68 20.51
CA LEU A 129 -3.89 0.43 21.27
C LEU A 129 -3.37 0.69 22.68
N GLU A 130 -4.12 0.26 23.70
CA GLU A 130 -3.71 0.23 25.10
C GLU A 130 -4.10 -1.11 25.70
N PHE A 131 -3.19 -1.73 26.45
CA PHE A 131 -3.40 -2.89 27.31
C PHE A 131 -3.46 -2.46 28.78
N SER A 132 -4.18 -3.22 29.60
CA SER A 132 -4.36 -2.92 31.03
C SER A 132 -3.04 -2.89 31.81
N GLY A 133 -2.88 -1.94 32.73
CA GLY A 133 -1.83 -1.99 33.76
C GLY A 133 -2.09 -3.02 34.88
N GLY A 134 -3.26 -3.67 34.85
CA GLY A 134 -3.82 -4.47 35.94
C GLY A 134 -5.01 -3.77 36.61
N GLY A 135 -5.61 -4.44 37.61
CA GLY A 135 -6.79 -3.96 38.31
C GLY A 135 -8.07 -4.16 37.49
N THR A 136 -8.95 -3.16 37.47
CA THR A 136 -10.28 -3.19 36.83
C THR A 136 -10.37 -2.38 35.54
N ALA A 137 -9.25 -1.82 35.05
CA ALA A 137 -9.21 -1.15 33.76
C ALA A 137 -9.45 -2.16 32.61
N PRO A 138 -10.04 -1.74 31.47
CA PRO A 138 -10.22 -2.60 30.31
C PRO A 138 -8.93 -3.34 29.95
N MET A 139 -9.06 -4.64 29.66
CA MET A 139 -7.97 -5.54 29.30
C MET A 139 -7.23 -5.00 28.07
N VAL A 140 -7.99 -4.52 27.09
CA VAL A 140 -7.51 -3.88 25.87
C VAL A 140 -8.49 -2.81 25.41
N ARG A 141 -7.95 -1.72 24.85
CA ARG A 141 -8.68 -0.68 24.11
C ARG A 141 -8.03 -0.48 22.76
N MET A 142 -8.81 -0.60 21.68
CA MET A 142 -8.42 -0.24 20.32
C MET A 142 -9.12 1.05 19.88
N THR A 143 -8.45 1.90 19.11
CA THR A 143 -9.05 3.14 18.57
C THR A 143 -8.63 3.41 17.12
N LYS A 144 -9.56 3.70 16.22
CA LYS A 144 -9.27 4.13 14.83
C LYS A 144 -10.34 5.10 14.37
N ALA A 145 -9.93 6.20 13.72
CA ALA A 145 -10.83 7.26 13.23
C ALA A 145 -11.84 7.80 14.27
N GLY A 146 -11.47 7.81 15.56
CA GLY A 146 -12.33 8.24 16.67
C GLY A 146 -13.45 7.25 17.02
N ARG A 147 -13.28 5.96 16.70
CA ARG A 147 -14.14 4.84 17.10
C ARG A 147 -13.34 3.95 18.03
N THR A 148 -13.98 3.43 19.07
CA THR A 148 -13.32 2.68 20.13
C THR A 148 -13.96 1.32 20.28
N LEU A 149 -13.11 0.29 20.41
CA LEU A 149 -13.49 -1.05 20.85
C LEU A 149 -12.70 -1.34 22.12
N ALA A 150 -13.37 -1.70 23.21
CA ALA A 150 -12.72 -2.11 24.44
C ALA A 150 -13.26 -3.46 24.91
N LEU A 151 -12.35 -4.33 25.35
CA LEU A 151 -12.67 -5.59 26.00
C LEU A 151 -12.16 -5.54 27.44
N SER A 152 -12.96 -5.98 28.41
CA SER A 152 -12.55 -6.08 29.80
C SER A 152 -12.60 -7.52 30.29
N TRP A 153 -11.60 -7.90 31.08
CA TRP A 153 -11.61 -9.18 31.80
C TRP A 153 -12.78 -9.19 32.80
N PRO A 154 -13.48 -10.33 33.00
CA PRO A 154 -14.60 -10.39 33.93
C PRO A 154 -14.19 -10.21 35.40
N GLY A 155 -12.94 -10.54 35.75
CA GLY A 155 -12.33 -10.32 37.06
C GLY A 155 -11.28 -9.18 37.06
N THR A 156 -10.55 -9.04 38.17
CA THR A 156 -9.39 -8.14 38.24
C THR A 156 -8.17 -8.75 37.54
N LEU A 157 -7.50 -7.99 36.68
CA LEU A 157 -6.22 -8.40 36.09
C LEU A 157 -5.05 -8.17 37.06
N PRO A 158 -4.03 -9.05 37.08
CA PRO A 158 -2.74 -8.77 37.71
C PRO A 158 -2.00 -7.67 36.92
N ALA A 159 -0.89 -7.17 37.46
CA ALA A 159 0.01 -6.33 36.67
C ALA A 159 0.76 -7.19 35.63
N PRO A 160 0.85 -6.77 34.34
CA PRO A 160 1.52 -7.56 33.32
C PRO A 160 3.04 -7.53 33.45
N ARG A 161 3.67 -8.65 33.09
CA ARG A 161 5.08 -8.69 32.68
C ARG A 161 5.18 -8.25 31.24
N ILE A 162 5.99 -7.22 30.97
CA ILE A 162 6.26 -6.73 29.62
C ILE A 162 7.56 -7.36 29.11
N ASP A 163 7.55 -7.85 27.87
CA ASP A 163 8.72 -8.31 27.13
C ASP A 163 8.54 -7.98 25.64
N GLY A 164 9.35 -7.07 25.10
CA GLY A 164 9.18 -6.54 23.74
C GLY A 164 7.77 -6.00 23.48
N ASP A 165 7.08 -6.58 22.51
CA ASP A 165 5.71 -6.31 22.09
C ASP A 165 4.63 -7.07 22.89
N ASN A 166 5.02 -7.91 23.86
CA ASN A 166 4.13 -8.78 24.62
C ASN A 166 3.90 -8.30 26.07
N ALA A 167 2.65 -8.38 26.52
CA ALA A 167 2.21 -8.18 27.90
C ALA A 167 1.56 -9.47 28.44
N THR A 168 2.22 -10.13 29.38
CA THR A 168 1.77 -11.39 29.98
C THR A 168 1.23 -11.17 31.40
N TYR A 169 -0.06 -11.47 31.58
CA TYR A 169 -0.79 -11.45 32.83
C TYR A 169 -0.84 -12.88 33.39
N LEU A 170 -0.15 -13.11 34.51
CA LEU A 170 0.00 -14.45 35.08
C LEU A 170 -1.20 -14.84 35.94
N ASP A 171 -1.71 -16.05 35.75
CA ASP A 171 -2.80 -16.67 36.52
C ASP A 171 -4.07 -15.79 36.62
N VAL A 172 -4.53 -15.28 35.48
CA VAL A 172 -5.81 -14.55 35.33
C VAL A 172 -7.04 -15.39 35.66
N LEU A 173 -6.88 -16.71 35.57
CA LEU A 173 -7.59 -17.75 36.31
C LEU A 173 -6.52 -18.70 36.88
N PRO A 174 -6.83 -19.53 37.90
CA PRO A 174 -5.86 -20.49 38.43
C PRO A 174 -5.29 -21.41 37.34
N GLY A 175 -3.98 -21.28 37.06
CA GLY A 175 -3.31 -22.06 36.01
C GLY A 175 -3.58 -21.59 34.58
N VAL A 176 -4.08 -20.37 34.38
CA VAL A 176 -4.31 -19.77 33.05
C VAL A 176 -3.62 -18.41 32.96
N ASP A 177 -2.65 -18.28 32.04
CA ASP A 177 -2.08 -16.97 31.71
C ASP A 177 -2.82 -16.33 30.54
N LEU A 178 -2.80 -15.00 30.49
CA LEU A 178 -3.24 -14.21 29.34
C LEU A 178 -2.02 -13.48 28.79
N ARG A 179 -1.71 -13.66 27.50
CA ARG A 179 -0.69 -12.89 26.78
C ARG A 179 -1.35 -12.03 25.73
N LEU A 180 -1.04 -10.73 25.72
CA LEU A 180 -1.45 -9.77 24.70
C LEU A 180 -0.21 -9.32 23.91
N GLY A 181 -0.18 -9.52 22.59
CA GLY A 181 0.91 -9.10 21.70
C GLY A 181 0.49 -7.95 20.81
N ALA A 182 1.23 -6.84 20.80
CA ALA A 182 0.96 -5.71 19.90
C ALA A 182 1.36 -6.05 18.45
N GLN A 183 0.49 -5.75 17.49
CA GLN A 183 0.73 -5.89 16.06
C GLN A 183 0.63 -4.52 15.37
N GLU A 184 1.11 -4.38 14.14
CA GLU A 184 1.24 -3.06 13.50
C GLU A 184 -0.12 -2.43 13.13
N ASP A 185 -1.19 -3.22 13.03
CA ASP A 185 -2.58 -2.77 12.84
C ASP A 185 -3.58 -3.33 13.86
N GLY A 186 -3.11 -3.95 14.95
CA GLY A 186 -3.97 -4.75 15.83
C GLY A 186 -3.29 -5.30 17.09
N PHE A 187 -3.87 -6.36 17.65
CA PHE A 187 -3.25 -7.19 18.69
C PHE A 187 -3.63 -8.66 18.55
N THR A 188 -2.77 -9.53 19.08
CA THR A 188 -3.09 -10.94 19.36
C THR A 188 -3.41 -11.09 20.85
N GLN A 189 -4.39 -11.92 21.18
CA GLN A 189 -4.61 -12.40 22.54
C GLN A 189 -4.41 -13.91 22.53
N LEU A 190 -3.71 -14.43 23.54
CA LEU A 190 -3.47 -15.85 23.74
C LEU A 190 -3.76 -16.21 25.19
N LEU A 191 -4.70 -17.10 25.45
CA LEU A 191 -4.87 -17.72 26.76
C LEU A 191 -4.06 -19.01 26.81
N VAL A 192 -3.18 -19.14 27.80
CA VAL A 192 -2.30 -20.31 27.99
C VAL A 192 -2.83 -21.10 29.18
N VAL A 193 -3.62 -22.13 28.91
CA VAL A 193 -4.22 -23.03 29.90
C VAL A 193 -3.22 -24.11 30.27
N LYS A 194 -2.59 -24.01 31.44
CA LYS A 194 -1.37 -24.78 31.80
C LYS A 194 -1.60 -26.25 32.13
N SER A 195 -2.82 -26.65 32.49
CA SER A 195 -3.12 -28.03 32.93
C SER A 195 -4.59 -28.42 32.78
N ALA A 196 -4.88 -29.71 32.98
CA ALA A 196 -6.23 -30.25 32.98
C ALA A 196 -7.12 -29.68 34.10
N GLU A 197 -6.54 -29.37 35.27
CA GLU A 197 -7.25 -28.73 36.38
C GLU A 197 -7.65 -27.29 36.03
N ALA A 198 -6.77 -26.55 35.36
CA ALA A 198 -7.09 -25.21 34.86
C ALA A 198 -8.18 -25.28 33.78
N ALA A 199 -8.06 -26.21 32.83
CA ALA A 199 -9.04 -26.46 31.80
C ALA A 199 -10.41 -26.87 32.36
N ALA A 200 -10.47 -27.54 33.51
CA ALA A 200 -11.72 -27.91 34.19
C ALA A 200 -12.54 -26.71 34.70
N SER A 201 -11.99 -25.48 34.72
CA SER A 201 -12.69 -24.22 35.01
C SER A 201 -14.06 -24.11 34.31
N LYS A 202 -15.02 -23.50 35.02
CA LYS A 202 -16.35 -23.16 34.47
C LYS A 202 -16.29 -21.88 33.64
N GLU A 203 -15.41 -20.96 34.02
CA GLU A 203 -15.14 -19.70 33.37
C GLU A 203 -14.57 -19.93 31.96
N LEU A 204 -13.68 -20.92 31.79
CA LEU A 204 -13.18 -21.32 30.46
C LEU A 204 -14.20 -22.03 29.58
N ALA A 205 -15.26 -22.63 30.12
CA ALA A 205 -16.26 -23.32 29.31
C ALA A 205 -17.11 -22.35 28.46
N ALA A 206 -17.23 -21.09 28.89
CA ALA A 206 -17.81 -20.00 28.10
C ALA A 206 -17.33 -18.66 28.64
N LEU A 207 -16.11 -18.25 28.23
CA LEU A 207 -15.42 -17.07 28.72
C LEU A 207 -16.17 -15.80 28.28
N ARG A 208 -16.55 -14.96 29.24
CA ARG A 208 -17.27 -13.71 29.02
C ARG A 208 -16.35 -12.53 29.23
N LEU A 209 -15.98 -11.88 28.13
CA LEU A 209 -15.31 -10.59 28.15
C LEU A 209 -16.39 -9.51 28.11
N LYS A 210 -16.29 -8.47 28.94
CA LYS A 210 -17.21 -7.32 28.80
C LYS A 210 -16.81 -6.54 27.57
N LEU A 211 -17.80 -6.19 26.75
CA LEU A 211 -17.64 -5.46 25.50
C LEU A 211 -18.10 -4.00 25.71
N ASP A 212 -17.31 -3.05 25.24
CA ASP A 212 -17.69 -1.64 25.15
C ASP A 212 -17.29 -1.09 23.78
N GLY A 213 -18.21 -0.36 23.14
CA GLY A 213 -18.12 0.02 21.72
C GLY A 213 -18.61 1.43 21.47
N ASP A 214 -17.67 2.38 21.34
CA ASP A 214 -17.99 3.78 21.02
C ASP A 214 -17.92 4.01 19.50
N GLY A 215 -19.03 4.49 18.94
CA GLY A 215 -19.21 4.71 17.51
C GLY A 215 -19.30 3.43 16.64
N VAL A 216 -19.30 2.24 17.24
CA VAL A 216 -19.36 0.94 16.54
C VAL A 216 -20.47 0.03 17.06
N ASP A 217 -20.95 -0.89 16.23
CA ASP A 217 -21.68 -2.10 16.62
C ASP A 217 -20.83 -3.33 16.28
N VAL A 218 -20.76 -4.31 17.17
CA VAL A 218 -20.06 -5.58 16.92
C VAL A 218 -21.04 -6.64 16.45
N ARG A 219 -20.69 -7.40 15.41
CA ARG A 219 -21.51 -8.50 14.92
C ARG A 219 -20.68 -9.71 14.51
N GLU A 220 -21.31 -10.86 14.58
CA GLU A 220 -20.79 -12.11 14.02
C GLU A 220 -20.79 -12.08 12.48
N THR A 221 -19.76 -12.69 11.91
CA THR A 221 -19.59 -12.86 10.47
C THR A 221 -19.99 -14.28 10.06
N GLY A 222 -20.42 -14.47 8.81
CA GLY A 222 -20.72 -15.81 8.27
C GLY A 222 -19.52 -16.77 8.17
N GLY A 223 -18.31 -16.33 8.56
CA GLY A 223 -17.10 -17.13 8.67
C GLY A 223 -16.68 -17.45 10.10
N GLY A 224 -17.56 -17.26 11.10
CA GLY A 224 -17.29 -17.57 12.51
C GLY A 224 -16.41 -16.56 13.26
N GLY A 225 -16.01 -15.47 12.62
CA GLY A 225 -15.32 -14.33 13.23
C GLY A 225 -16.26 -13.17 13.57
N LEU A 226 -15.71 -12.01 13.94
CA LEU A 226 -16.43 -10.81 14.32
C LEU A 226 -16.00 -9.59 13.47
N GLU A 227 -16.88 -8.60 13.34
CA GLU A 227 -16.53 -7.27 12.84
C GLU A 227 -17.16 -6.18 13.71
N ALA A 228 -16.42 -5.10 13.97
CA ALA A 228 -16.89 -3.90 14.63
C ALA A 228 -17.12 -2.81 13.56
N VAL A 229 -18.38 -2.50 13.30
CA VAL A 229 -18.85 -1.69 12.16
C VAL A 229 -19.17 -0.26 12.62
N ASP A 230 -18.68 0.74 11.88
CA ASP A 230 -18.98 2.15 12.12
C ASP A 230 -20.49 2.45 11.99
N LYS A 231 -21.10 2.98 13.06
CA LYS A 231 -22.54 3.30 13.14
C LYS A 231 -23.05 4.28 12.08
N GLY A 232 -22.17 5.15 11.57
CA GLY A 232 -22.51 6.13 10.53
C GLY A 232 -22.09 5.71 9.13
N ALA A 233 -20.90 5.12 8.97
CA ALA A 233 -20.34 4.74 7.67
C ALA A 233 -20.68 3.31 7.22
N GLY A 234 -21.23 2.47 8.11
CA GLY A 234 -21.66 1.10 7.80
C GLY A 234 -20.53 0.16 7.34
N SER A 235 -19.28 0.51 7.64
CA SER A 235 -18.06 -0.20 7.22
C SER A 235 -17.29 -0.70 8.44
N ALA A 236 -16.65 -1.87 8.34
CA ALA A 236 -15.82 -2.42 9.41
C ALA A 236 -14.62 -1.50 9.74
N VAL A 237 -14.40 -1.28 11.03
CA VAL A 237 -13.28 -0.50 11.59
C VAL A 237 -12.25 -1.41 12.25
N PHE A 238 -12.74 -2.49 12.87
CA PHE A 238 -11.96 -3.60 13.41
C PHE A 238 -12.60 -4.93 12.97
N GLU A 239 -11.79 -5.96 12.77
CA GLU A 239 -12.18 -7.32 12.42
C GLU A 239 -11.42 -8.31 13.30
N ALA A 240 -12.09 -9.42 13.64
CA ALA A 240 -11.50 -10.62 14.22
C ALA A 240 -11.86 -11.83 13.33
N PRO A 241 -10.90 -12.65 12.89
CA PRO A 241 -11.22 -13.94 12.26
C PRO A 241 -11.86 -14.89 13.29
N GLN A 242 -12.38 -16.03 12.84
CA GLN A 242 -12.75 -17.09 13.77
C GLN A 242 -11.51 -17.49 14.60
N PRO A 243 -11.54 -17.39 15.93
CA PRO A 243 -10.41 -17.79 16.75
C PRO A 243 -10.24 -19.31 16.70
N LEU A 244 -9.03 -19.76 16.95
CA LEU A 244 -8.68 -21.17 17.04
C LEU A 244 -8.28 -21.50 18.48
N MET A 245 -8.16 -22.80 18.71
CA MET A 245 -7.50 -23.32 19.89
C MET A 245 -6.79 -24.62 19.58
N TRP A 246 -5.66 -24.85 20.25
CA TRP A 246 -4.83 -26.02 20.02
C TRP A 246 -4.11 -26.47 21.27
N ASP A 247 -3.74 -27.75 21.32
CA ASP A 247 -2.93 -28.31 22.38
C ASP A 247 -1.44 -28.31 22.04
N SER A 248 -0.59 -28.61 23.02
CA SER A 248 0.86 -28.74 22.84
C SER A 248 1.31 -30.10 22.28
N SER A 249 0.39 -30.92 21.73
CA SER A 249 0.77 -32.20 21.15
C SER A 249 1.38 -31.99 19.77
N GLY A 250 2.38 -32.81 19.44
CA GLY A 250 2.78 -32.98 18.05
C GLY A 250 1.84 -33.97 17.37
N GLY A 251 1.33 -33.63 16.18
CA GLY A 251 0.52 -34.55 15.37
C GLY A 251 1.24 -35.85 15.01
N PRO A 252 0.50 -36.93 14.71
CA PRO A 252 1.07 -38.24 14.41
C PRO A 252 2.09 -38.17 13.27
N ALA A 253 3.28 -38.73 13.50
CA ALA A 253 4.26 -38.92 12.43
C ALA A 253 3.74 -39.99 11.46
N ALA A 254 3.70 -39.68 10.16
CA ALA A 254 3.36 -40.70 9.17
C ALA A 254 4.46 -41.78 9.12
N GLU A 255 4.08 -43.03 8.85
CA GLU A 255 5.01 -44.15 8.79
C GLU A 255 6.07 -43.94 7.70
N GLN A 256 7.30 -43.59 8.11
CA GLN A 256 8.42 -43.52 7.18
C GLN A 256 8.85 -44.92 6.76
N THR A 257 9.00 -45.13 5.45
CA THR A 257 9.68 -46.33 4.92
C THR A 257 11.15 -46.36 5.38
N ALA A 258 11.69 -47.56 5.55
CA ALA A 258 12.95 -47.78 6.28
C ALA A 258 14.18 -47.05 5.70
N ALA A 259 14.14 -46.59 4.45
CA ALA A 259 15.23 -45.87 3.78
C ALA A 259 15.54 -44.49 4.39
N ALA A 260 14.60 -43.86 5.11
CA ALA A 260 14.82 -42.54 5.74
C ALA A 260 15.57 -42.62 7.08
N ARG A 261 15.61 -43.79 7.73
CA ARG A 261 16.14 -43.95 9.11
C ARG A 261 17.66 -43.83 9.22
N SER A 262 18.42 -44.04 8.15
CA SER A 262 19.88 -44.14 8.18
C SER A 262 20.65 -42.82 8.04
N LEU A 263 19.96 -41.69 7.85
CA LEU A 263 20.60 -40.36 7.67
C LEU A 263 20.21 -39.31 8.73
N GLY A 264 19.23 -39.59 9.60
CA GLY A 264 18.67 -38.60 10.54
C GLY A 264 19.40 -38.42 11.88
N ALA A 265 20.56 -39.03 12.08
CA ALA A 265 21.21 -39.11 13.40
C ALA A 265 22.14 -37.92 13.75
N ALA A 266 22.33 -36.94 12.86
CA ALA A 266 23.41 -35.95 12.98
C ALA A 266 22.99 -34.50 12.65
N THR A 267 21.90 -34.01 13.25
CA THR A 267 21.62 -32.55 13.46
C THR A 267 20.45 -32.35 14.45
N ALA A 268 20.58 -32.88 15.68
CA ALA A 268 19.68 -32.52 16.77
C ALA A 268 20.12 -31.19 17.43
N GLY A 269 19.95 -30.08 16.70
CA GLY A 269 20.27 -28.73 17.15
C GLY A 269 19.01 -27.91 17.46
N SER A 270 18.72 -27.72 18.74
CA SER A 270 17.82 -26.70 19.32
C SER A 270 16.38 -26.58 18.80
N ALA A 271 15.44 -27.19 19.53
CA ALA A 271 14.13 -26.60 19.88
C ALA A 271 13.38 -27.55 20.84
N ALA A 272 13.77 -27.54 22.12
CA ALA A 272 12.99 -28.16 23.20
C ALA A 272 12.58 -27.04 24.17
N GLY A 273 11.41 -26.43 23.91
CA GLY A 273 10.91 -25.31 24.71
C GLY A 273 10.02 -24.30 23.98
N ASP A 274 9.93 -24.34 22.64
CA ASP A 274 9.09 -23.41 21.88
C ASP A 274 7.60 -23.80 21.92
N GLU A 275 6.72 -22.81 22.06
CA GLU A 275 5.27 -22.99 21.98
C GLU A 275 4.88 -23.37 20.54
N PRO A 276 4.12 -24.47 20.31
CA PRO A 276 3.74 -24.84 18.96
C PRO A 276 2.72 -23.86 18.38
N GLY A 277 2.89 -23.49 17.11
CA GLY A 277 1.86 -22.79 16.34
C GLY A 277 0.65 -23.69 16.05
N ALA A 278 -0.49 -23.06 15.73
CA ALA A 278 -1.77 -23.76 15.55
C ALA A 278 -1.71 -24.92 14.52
N ALA A 279 -1.00 -24.76 13.41
CA ALA A 279 -0.82 -25.80 12.39
C ALA A 279 0.40 -26.71 12.62
N GLU A 280 1.04 -26.57 13.77
CA GLU A 280 2.11 -27.41 14.28
C GLU A 280 1.59 -28.26 15.44
N SER A 281 0.34 -28.09 15.86
CA SER A 281 -0.34 -28.94 16.84
C SER A 281 -0.96 -30.20 16.22
N GLY A 282 -1.06 -31.26 17.03
CA GLY A 282 -1.80 -32.48 16.75
C GLY A 282 -3.31 -32.39 17.04
N LYS A 283 -3.77 -31.39 17.79
CA LYS A 283 -5.20 -31.14 18.11
C LYS A 283 -5.52 -29.66 17.90
N LEU A 284 -6.42 -29.37 16.96
CA LEU A 284 -6.83 -28.01 16.58
C LEU A 284 -8.35 -27.98 16.41
N ALA A 285 -9.00 -26.95 16.93
CA ALA A 285 -10.42 -26.69 16.76
C ALA A 285 -10.70 -25.18 16.63
N PRO A 286 -11.81 -24.77 15.98
CA PRO A 286 -12.33 -23.42 16.11
C PRO A 286 -12.85 -23.16 17.53
N VAL A 287 -12.88 -21.89 17.89
CA VAL A 287 -13.55 -21.37 19.10
C VAL A 287 -14.78 -20.61 18.63
N ASP A 288 -15.95 -21.01 19.11
CA ASP A 288 -17.19 -20.31 18.75
C ASP A 288 -17.26 -18.96 19.48
N VAL A 289 -17.77 -17.96 18.78
CA VAL A 289 -17.97 -16.59 19.30
C VAL A 289 -19.47 -16.27 19.33
N GLU A 290 -19.92 -15.53 20.35
CA GLU A 290 -21.27 -15.01 20.44
C GLU A 290 -21.25 -13.56 20.95
N VAL A 291 -22.00 -12.68 20.30
CA VAL A 291 -22.25 -11.31 20.77
C VAL A 291 -23.74 -11.17 21.11
N PRO A 292 -24.11 -11.19 22.40
CA PRO A 292 -25.50 -11.02 22.82
C PRO A 292 -26.10 -9.70 22.32
N ALA A 293 -27.42 -9.68 22.16
CA ALA A 293 -28.16 -8.51 21.66
C ALA A 293 -27.99 -7.22 22.51
N GLY A 294 -27.47 -7.34 23.74
CA GLY A 294 -27.11 -6.21 24.60
C GLY A 294 -25.86 -5.43 24.17
N GLN A 295 -25.00 -6.00 23.31
CA GLN A 295 -23.71 -5.42 22.87
C GLN A 295 -22.72 -5.14 24.04
N ASP A 296 -22.93 -5.77 25.20
CA ASP A 296 -22.23 -5.56 26.47
C ASP A 296 -21.29 -6.71 26.86
N GLU A 297 -21.38 -7.86 26.17
CA GLU A 297 -20.48 -9.00 26.31
C GLU A 297 -19.98 -9.52 24.96
N LEU A 298 -18.78 -10.10 24.96
CA LEU A 298 -18.28 -11.01 23.95
C LEU A 298 -18.04 -12.36 24.65
N VAL A 299 -18.73 -13.40 24.17
CA VAL A 299 -18.59 -14.76 24.69
C VAL A 299 -17.69 -15.57 23.76
N LEU A 300 -16.64 -16.18 24.30
CA LEU A 300 -15.82 -17.19 23.63
C LEU A 300 -16.18 -18.56 24.19
N LYS A 301 -16.42 -19.54 23.31
CA LYS A 301 -16.77 -20.93 23.66
C LYS A 301 -15.70 -21.86 23.07
N PRO A 302 -14.65 -22.20 23.85
CA PRO A 302 -13.64 -23.15 23.41
C PRO A 302 -14.25 -24.53 23.16
N ASP A 303 -13.79 -25.21 22.11
CA ASP A 303 -14.15 -26.60 21.87
C ASP A 303 -13.79 -27.50 23.06
N THR A 304 -14.71 -28.38 23.44
CA THR A 304 -14.53 -29.21 24.65
C THR A 304 -13.60 -30.39 24.43
N GLU A 305 -13.47 -30.91 23.21
CA GLU A 305 -12.56 -32.01 22.91
C GLU A 305 -11.10 -31.54 22.97
N VAL A 306 -10.79 -30.37 22.39
CA VAL A 306 -9.45 -29.76 22.48
C VAL A 306 -9.19 -29.12 23.85
N LEU A 307 -10.20 -28.59 24.55
CA LEU A 307 -9.99 -28.03 25.89
C LEU A 307 -9.76 -29.10 26.96
N LYS A 308 -10.49 -30.23 26.93
CA LYS A 308 -10.56 -31.18 28.07
C LYS A 308 -10.51 -32.67 27.66
N GLY A 309 -10.17 -32.99 26.40
CA GLY A 309 -10.09 -34.37 25.93
C GLY A 309 -9.04 -35.22 26.67
N GLN A 310 -9.24 -36.54 26.66
CA GLN A 310 -8.40 -37.48 27.43
C GLN A 310 -6.94 -37.55 26.93
N ASP A 311 -6.72 -37.23 25.65
CA ASP A 311 -5.40 -37.27 24.99
C ASP A 311 -4.76 -35.88 24.80
N MET A 312 -5.23 -34.84 25.51
CA MET A 312 -4.69 -33.48 25.36
C MET A 312 -3.34 -33.30 26.06
N VAL A 313 -2.39 -32.67 25.37
CA VAL A 313 -1.09 -32.28 25.92
C VAL A 313 -1.13 -30.79 26.27
N TYR A 314 -1.02 -30.48 27.56
CA TYR A 314 -1.00 -29.10 28.04
C TYR A 314 0.40 -28.47 27.92
N PRO A 315 0.51 -27.13 27.77
CA PRO A 315 -0.59 -26.16 27.74
C PRO A 315 -1.48 -26.23 26.50
N VAL A 316 -2.73 -25.81 26.66
CA VAL A 316 -3.70 -25.54 25.58
C VAL A 316 -3.80 -24.04 25.37
N TYR A 317 -3.84 -23.62 24.10
CA TYR A 317 -3.85 -22.23 23.67
C TYR A 317 -5.20 -21.86 23.05
N ILE A 318 -5.69 -20.64 23.30
CA ILE A 318 -6.93 -20.08 22.70
C ILE A 318 -6.61 -18.67 22.19
N ASP A 319 -6.84 -18.37 20.90
CA ASP A 319 -6.23 -17.21 20.22
C ASP A 319 -7.18 -16.18 19.54
N PRO A 320 -8.07 -15.49 20.26
CA PRO A 320 -8.81 -14.38 19.67
C PRO A 320 -7.87 -13.24 19.24
N GLN A 321 -8.06 -12.68 18.04
CA GLN A 321 -7.19 -11.64 17.48
C GLN A 321 -8.04 -10.52 16.89
N TRP A 322 -7.59 -9.26 17.01
CA TRP A 322 -8.30 -8.11 16.44
C TRP A 322 -7.34 -7.19 15.70
N TYR A 323 -7.74 -6.73 14.53
CA TYR A 323 -6.97 -5.79 13.72
C TYR A 323 -7.88 -4.81 12.96
N SER A 324 -7.32 -3.71 12.46
CA SER A 324 -8.02 -2.83 11.54
C SER A 324 -8.01 -3.41 10.11
N PRO A 325 -9.15 -3.43 9.38
CA PRO A 325 -9.23 -4.05 8.06
C PRO A 325 -8.27 -3.43 7.03
N LYS A 326 -7.67 -4.27 6.18
CA LYS A 326 -6.78 -3.86 5.09
C LYS A 326 -7.16 -4.54 3.78
N ALA A 327 -6.82 -3.90 2.66
CA ALA A 327 -6.92 -4.53 1.33
C ALA A 327 -5.87 -5.64 1.15
N SER A 328 -4.72 -5.52 1.84
CA SER A 328 -3.73 -6.58 1.94
C SER A 328 -4.17 -7.70 2.88
N ALA A 329 -3.71 -8.92 2.60
CA ALA A 329 -3.95 -10.09 3.45
C ALA A 329 -2.92 -11.19 3.17
N TRP A 330 -2.77 -12.12 4.09
CA TRP A 330 -2.00 -13.35 3.90
C TRP A 330 -2.63 -14.52 4.65
N THR A 331 -2.38 -15.74 4.21
CA THR A 331 -2.90 -16.95 4.84
C THR A 331 -2.08 -18.17 4.44
N MET A 332 -2.00 -19.16 5.34
CA MET A 332 -1.43 -20.46 5.04
C MET A 332 -2.55 -21.48 4.90
N VAL A 333 -2.32 -22.51 4.07
CA VAL A 333 -3.18 -23.68 3.98
C VAL A 333 -2.38 -24.93 4.32
N SER A 334 -2.87 -25.70 5.27
CA SER A 334 -2.29 -26.96 5.74
C SER A 334 -3.04 -28.12 5.08
N LYS A 335 -2.31 -29.09 4.52
CA LYS A 335 -2.90 -30.31 3.96
C LYS A 335 -3.39 -31.25 5.05
N TYR A 336 -2.72 -31.26 6.20
CA TYR A 336 -3.14 -31.99 7.40
C TYR A 336 -4.43 -31.37 7.98
N TRP A 337 -4.40 -30.08 8.29
CA TRP A 337 -5.58 -29.32 8.74
C TRP A 337 -6.41 -28.81 7.57
N ALA A 338 -6.83 -29.72 6.69
CA ALA A 338 -7.35 -29.41 5.35
C ALA A 338 -8.55 -28.44 5.29
N SER A 339 -9.33 -28.38 6.36
CA SER A 339 -10.52 -27.53 6.52
C SER A 339 -10.33 -26.37 7.51
N SER A 340 -9.16 -26.22 8.14
CA SER A 340 -8.87 -25.09 9.03
C SER A 340 -8.17 -23.96 8.26
N PRO A 341 -8.66 -22.71 8.31
CA PRO A 341 -7.89 -21.58 7.84
C PRO A 341 -6.75 -21.27 8.81
N GLN A 342 -5.68 -20.63 8.32
CA GLN A 342 -4.56 -20.15 9.13
C GLN A 342 -4.31 -18.67 8.75
N TRP A 343 -5.34 -17.87 9.04
CA TRP A 343 -5.51 -16.52 8.50
C TRP A 343 -4.57 -15.53 9.17
N LYS A 344 -3.89 -14.70 8.38
CA LYS A 344 -2.74 -13.90 8.82
C LYS A 344 -1.69 -14.70 9.61
N PHE A 345 -1.62 -16.03 9.36
CA PHE A 345 -0.83 -17.02 10.11
C PHE A 345 -1.09 -17.02 11.63
N ASN A 346 -2.29 -16.65 12.08
CA ASN A 346 -2.70 -16.67 13.48
C ASN A 346 -1.74 -15.91 14.40
N GLY A 347 -1.19 -14.79 13.92
CA GLY A 347 -0.27 -13.94 14.69
C GLY A 347 1.21 -14.29 14.54
N ASP A 348 1.56 -15.44 13.94
CA ASP A 348 2.95 -15.80 13.69
C ASP A 348 3.60 -14.87 12.65
N SER A 349 4.87 -14.54 12.88
CA SER A 349 5.65 -13.66 11.99
C SER A 349 6.07 -14.32 10.67
N ASP A 350 6.09 -15.65 10.62
CA ASP A 350 6.40 -16.46 9.44
C ASP A 350 5.63 -17.78 9.41
N ALA A 351 5.53 -18.41 8.23
CA ALA A 351 4.86 -19.70 8.07
C ALA A 351 5.61 -20.62 7.09
N GLY A 352 5.39 -21.92 7.26
CA GLY A 352 6.03 -22.96 6.46
C GLY A 352 5.40 -23.18 5.08
N MET A 353 6.21 -23.63 4.13
CA MET A 353 5.87 -23.84 2.72
C MET A 353 6.61 -25.07 2.18
N GLY A 354 5.89 -25.95 1.47
CA GLY A 354 6.38 -27.24 0.99
C GLY A 354 6.03 -28.39 1.95
N TYR A 355 6.73 -29.52 1.86
CA TYR A 355 6.48 -30.70 2.70
C TYR A 355 7.43 -30.80 3.89
N CYS A 356 6.89 -30.68 5.11
CA CYS A 356 7.61 -30.84 6.36
C CYS A 356 7.63 -32.33 6.77
N GLY A 357 8.68 -33.06 6.38
CA GLY A 357 8.84 -34.51 6.68
C GLY A 357 9.86 -34.85 7.77
N TRP A 358 10.33 -33.87 8.54
CA TRP A 358 11.41 -33.99 9.53
C TRP A 358 10.90 -34.34 10.93
N SER A 359 11.76 -34.82 11.83
CA SER A 359 11.37 -35.27 13.18
C SER A 359 10.71 -34.20 14.07
N TYR A 360 11.01 -32.91 13.83
CA TYR A 360 10.37 -31.76 14.48
C TYR A 360 9.06 -31.34 13.80
N CYS A 361 8.79 -31.78 12.58
CA CYS A 361 7.50 -31.64 11.93
C CYS A 361 6.55 -32.67 12.55
N LYS A 362 5.61 -32.26 13.39
CA LYS A 362 4.58 -33.14 13.93
C LYS A 362 3.28 -32.35 14.04
N PRO A 363 2.33 -32.46 13.10
CA PRO A 363 2.23 -33.46 12.05
C PRO A 363 3.24 -33.29 10.90
N TYR A 364 3.43 -34.35 10.10
CA TYR A 364 3.98 -34.19 8.75
C TYR A 364 2.92 -33.58 7.85
N ASP A 365 3.27 -32.48 7.19
CA ASP A 365 2.30 -31.65 6.48
C ASP A 365 2.87 -31.04 5.19
N THR A 366 1.99 -30.79 4.23
CA THR A 366 2.27 -29.98 3.04
C THR A 366 1.58 -28.63 3.22
N LYS A 367 2.36 -27.55 3.29
CA LYS A 367 1.83 -26.18 3.47
C LYS A 367 2.04 -25.33 2.21
N ARG A 368 1.07 -24.47 1.88
CA ARG A 368 1.19 -23.42 0.83
C ARG A 368 0.81 -22.06 1.41
N LEU A 369 1.41 -21.01 0.87
CA LEU A 369 1.23 -19.64 1.37
C LEU A 369 0.55 -18.77 0.32
N PHE A 370 -0.31 -17.85 0.74
CA PHE A 370 -0.93 -16.87 -0.13
C PHE A 370 -0.77 -15.45 0.40
N TYR A 371 -0.59 -14.51 -0.51
CA TYR A 371 -0.32 -13.10 -0.24
C TYR A 371 -1.13 -12.21 -1.19
N ARG A 372 -2.04 -11.40 -0.65
CA ARG A 372 -2.85 -10.42 -1.40
C ARG A 372 -2.30 -9.03 -1.22
N ILE A 373 -1.93 -8.36 -2.30
CA ILE A 373 -1.37 -7.00 -2.29
C ILE A 373 -2.28 -6.05 -3.08
N PRO A 374 -2.54 -4.81 -2.61
CA PRO A 374 -3.24 -3.79 -3.38
C PRO A 374 -2.41 -3.33 -4.59
N VAL A 375 -3.04 -3.27 -5.77
CA VAL A 375 -2.38 -2.83 -7.03
C VAL A 375 -3.12 -1.70 -7.75
N SER A 376 -4.26 -1.25 -7.20
CA SER A 376 -5.07 -0.15 -7.74
C SER A 376 -4.29 1.13 -8.06
N LYS A 377 -3.22 1.41 -7.32
CA LYS A 377 -2.34 2.58 -7.49
C LYS A 377 -1.50 2.54 -8.77
N PHE A 378 -1.40 1.40 -9.44
CA PHE A 378 -0.70 1.22 -10.72
C PHE A 378 -1.64 1.30 -11.94
N ALA A 379 -2.96 1.51 -11.72
CA ALA A 379 -3.96 1.64 -12.79
C ALA A 379 -3.54 2.67 -13.85
N GLY A 380 -3.52 2.24 -15.12
CA GLY A 380 -3.13 3.08 -16.26
C GLY A 380 -1.65 3.48 -16.36
N THR A 381 -0.76 2.92 -15.52
CA THR A 381 0.69 3.17 -15.57
C THR A 381 1.44 2.20 -16.49
N SER A 382 2.63 2.58 -16.92
CA SER A 382 3.56 1.72 -17.65
C SER A 382 4.54 1.08 -16.66
N VAL A 383 4.48 -0.25 -16.50
CA VAL A 383 5.33 -1.02 -15.60
C VAL A 383 6.65 -1.35 -16.28
N LEU A 384 7.75 -0.89 -15.70
CA LEU A 384 9.11 -1.02 -16.23
C LEU A 384 9.79 -2.27 -15.66
N SER A 385 9.63 -2.52 -14.37
CA SER A 385 9.90 -3.78 -13.67
C SER A 385 8.92 -3.94 -12.51
N ALA A 386 8.63 -5.19 -12.11
CA ALA A 386 7.94 -5.45 -10.86
C ALA A 386 8.39 -6.78 -10.27
N GLU A 387 8.63 -6.80 -8.97
CA GLU A 387 9.11 -7.95 -8.22
C GLU A 387 8.20 -8.15 -7.00
N PHE A 388 7.70 -9.36 -6.81
CA PHE A 388 7.14 -9.79 -5.53
C PHE A 388 8.32 -10.23 -4.67
N VAL A 389 8.46 -9.62 -3.48
CA VAL A 389 9.58 -9.84 -2.57
C VAL A 389 9.04 -10.40 -1.26
N VAL A 390 9.55 -11.55 -0.85
CA VAL A 390 9.19 -12.20 0.41
C VAL A 390 10.43 -12.75 1.09
N ARG A 391 10.58 -12.50 2.39
CA ARG A 391 11.75 -12.96 3.14
C ARG A 391 11.68 -14.45 3.44
N ASN A 392 12.62 -15.23 2.90
CA ASN A 392 12.82 -16.63 3.29
C ASN A 392 13.63 -16.65 4.59
N THR A 393 12.95 -16.92 5.70
CA THR A 393 13.49 -16.90 7.06
C THR A 393 14.29 -18.17 7.36
N TRP A 394 13.84 -19.31 6.85
CA TRP A 394 14.43 -20.63 7.14
C TRP A 394 14.31 -21.61 5.95
N SER A 395 15.26 -22.53 5.79
CA SER A 395 15.24 -23.62 4.78
C SER A 395 15.74 -24.94 5.37
N ALA A 396 15.23 -26.10 4.91
CA ALA A 396 15.64 -27.42 5.43
C ALA A 396 17.06 -27.88 5.05
N SER A 397 17.72 -27.19 4.13
CA SER A 397 19.15 -27.37 3.84
C SER A 397 19.68 -26.18 3.05
N CYS A 398 21.00 -26.08 2.92
CA CYS A 398 21.69 -25.23 1.93
C CYS A 398 21.53 -25.72 0.47
N GLY A 399 20.89 -26.87 0.21
CA GLY A 399 20.64 -27.36 -1.14
C GLY A 399 19.52 -26.59 -1.82
N ALA A 400 19.81 -25.91 -2.94
CA ALA A 400 18.81 -25.14 -3.66
C ALA A 400 17.61 -26.01 -4.07
N ARG A 401 16.39 -25.48 -3.84
CA ARG A 401 15.11 -26.09 -4.25
C ARG A 401 14.19 -25.04 -4.84
N SER A 402 13.41 -25.47 -5.83
CA SER A 402 12.57 -24.59 -6.63
C SER A 402 11.27 -24.26 -5.89
N VAL A 403 11.00 -22.97 -5.78
CA VAL A 403 9.76 -22.38 -5.26
C VAL A 403 9.05 -21.70 -6.42
N GLU A 404 7.76 -21.97 -6.57
CA GLU A 404 6.92 -21.41 -7.63
C GLU A 404 6.05 -20.28 -7.10
N LEU A 405 5.98 -19.18 -7.84
CA LEU A 405 5.05 -18.10 -7.60
C LEU A 405 3.95 -18.10 -8.67
N TRP A 406 2.70 -18.10 -8.23
CA TRP A 406 1.52 -18.14 -9.09
C TRP A 406 0.59 -16.95 -8.83
N ARG A 407 -0.18 -16.53 -9.83
CA ARG A 407 -1.39 -15.72 -9.63
C ARG A 407 -2.56 -16.65 -9.33
N THR A 408 -3.31 -16.34 -8.28
CA THR A 408 -4.44 -17.15 -7.80
C THR A 408 -5.76 -16.37 -7.82
N LYS A 409 -6.85 -17.04 -7.43
CA LYS A 409 -8.08 -16.37 -6.96
C LYS A 409 -7.82 -15.63 -5.65
N ASP A 410 -8.79 -14.82 -5.24
CA ASP A 410 -8.75 -14.06 -4.00
C ASP A 410 -8.83 -14.96 -2.75
N ILE A 411 -8.39 -14.44 -1.60
CA ILE A 411 -8.34 -15.10 -0.29
C ILE A 411 -9.23 -14.40 0.74
N SER A 412 -9.61 -15.14 1.78
CA SER A 412 -10.42 -14.66 2.91
C SER A 412 -10.09 -15.45 4.17
N SER A 413 -10.62 -15.03 5.32
CA SER A 413 -10.48 -15.75 6.60
C SER A 413 -11.00 -17.19 6.57
N SER A 414 -11.80 -17.58 5.57
CA SER A 414 -12.25 -18.96 5.35
C SER A 414 -11.46 -19.71 4.24
N THR A 415 -10.31 -19.19 3.78
CA THR A 415 -9.45 -19.89 2.82
C THR A 415 -8.72 -21.06 3.50
N THR A 416 -9.04 -22.27 3.04
CA THR A 416 -8.50 -23.56 3.51
C THR A 416 -7.81 -24.32 2.38
N TRP A 417 -7.08 -25.39 2.70
CA TRP A 417 -6.49 -26.30 1.70
C TRP A 417 -7.55 -26.87 0.77
N ASN A 418 -8.71 -27.26 1.30
CA ASN A 418 -9.83 -27.74 0.50
C ASN A 418 -10.35 -26.66 -0.47
N SER A 419 -10.47 -25.40 -0.03
CA SER A 419 -10.94 -24.30 -0.89
C SER A 419 -10.00 -24.00 -2.07
N GLN A 420 -8.68 -24.06 -1.87
CA GLN A 420 -7.71 -23.72 -2.92
C GLN A 420 -7.44 -24.85 -3.92
N ASN A 421 -7.89 -26.07 -3.63
CA ASN A 421 -7.87 -27.18 -4.60
C ASN A 421 -9.01 -27.07 -5.64
N ALA A 422 -9.93 -26.09 -5.50
CA ALA A 422 -10.98 -25.87 -6.48
C ALA A 422 -10.43 -25.55 -7.88
N ALA A 423 -11.09 -26.07 -8.92
CA ALA A 423 -10.65 -25.90 -10.30
C ALA A 423 -10.44 -24.42 -10.68
N GLY A 424 -9.30 -24.13 -11.31
CA GLY A 424 -8.89 -22.79 -11.72
C GLY A 424 -8.60 -21.81 -10.57
N TYR A 425 -8.41 -22.29 -9.33
CA TYR A 425 -7.94 -21.43 -8.24
C TYR A 425 -6.53 -20.91 -8.47
N TRP A 426 -5.63 -21.79 -8.93
CA TRP A 426 -4.29 -21.46 -9.42
C TRP A 426 -4.42 -21.08 -10.90
N ILE A 427 -4.30 -19.79 -11.22
CA ILE A 427 -4.70 -19.25 -12.53
C ILE A 427 -3.53 -19.28 -13.52
N LYS A 428 -2.33 -18.89 -13.06
CA LYS A 428 -1.14 -18.79 -13.92
C LYS A 428 0.15 -18.77 -13.11
N GLN A 429 1.10 -19.64 -13.42
CA GLN A 429 2.47 -19.55 -12.91
C GLN A 429 3.13 -18.27 -13.45
N LEU A 430 3.68 -17.45 -12.54
CA LEU A 430 4.33 -16.19 -12.88
C LEU A 430 5.85 -16.36 -12.95
N SER A 431 6.41 -17.08 -11.99
CA SER A 431 7.86 -17.24 -11.83
C SER A 431 8.18 -18.54 -11.09
N SER A 432 9.44 -18.98 -11.20
CA SER A 432 9.99 -20.10 -10.44
C SER A 432 11.46 -19.79 -10.13
N GLN A 433 11.88 -19.97 -8.89
CA GLN A 433 13.23 -19.63 -8.42
C GLN A 433 13.79 -20.73 -7.51
N SER A 434 15.07 -21.07 -7.67
CA SER A 434 15.73 -22.11 -6.89
C SER A 434 16.74 -21.51 -5.90
N PHE A 435 16.46 -21.66 -4.60
CA PHE A 435 17.28 -21.08 -3.53
C PHE A 435 17.21 -21.89 -2.22
N ALA A 436 17.99 -21.48 -1.22
CA ALA A 436 18.20 -22.18 0.05
C ALA A 436 18.60 -21.22 1.17
N TYR A 437 17.80 -20.18 1.41
CA TYR A 437 18.10 -19.15 2.41
C TYR A 437 17.56 -19.56 3.79
N GLY A 438 18.29 -19.23 4.85
CA GLY A 438 17.91 -19.46 6.25
C GLY A 438 18.25 -20.84 6.83
N TYR A 439 19.16 -21.60 6.23
CA TYR A 439 19.76 -22.77 6.90
C TYR A 439 21.08 -22.39 7.58
N GLU A 440 21.61 -23.24 8.47
CA GLU A 440 22.95 -23.03 9.04
C GLU A 440 24.01 -22.95 7.92
N GLY A 441 24.82 -21.88 7.95
CA GLY A 441 25.77 -21.56 6.87
C GLY A 441 25.16 -20.87 5.64
N CYS A 442 23.83 -20.76 5.53
CA CYS A 442 23.12 -20.08 4.44
C CYS A 442 22.18 -19.00 4.97
N ALA A 443 22.66 -17.75 5.08
CA ALA A 443 21.92 -16.64 5.67
C ALA A 443 20.50 -16.43 5.08
N ALA A 444 19.54 -16.10 5.95
CA ALA A 444 18.17 -15.76 5.57
C ALA A 444 18.15 -14.50 4.69
N LYS A 445 17.40 -14.56 3.59
CA LYS A 445 17.38 -13.53 2.53
C LYS A 445 16.03 -13.46 1.85
N ASP A 446 15.74 -12.28 1.32
CA ASP A 446 14.61 -11.98 0.46
C ASP A 446 14.68 -12.80 -0.84
N ALA A 447 13.61 -13.52 -1.14
CA ALA A 447 13.36 -14.15 -2.42
C ALA A 447 12.58 -13.17 -3.31
N GLU A 448 13.11 -12.89 -4.49
CA GLU A 448 12.59 -11.90 -5.43
C GLU A 448 12.10 -12.60 -6.71
N PHE A 449 10.84 -12.37 -7.08
CA PHE A 449 10.19 -13.02 -8.21
C PHE A 449 9.68 -11.97 -9.22
N ASP A 450 10.11 -12.03 -10.49
CA ASP A 450 9.58 -11.16 -11.54
C ASP A 450 8.07 -11.40 -11.72
N VAL A 451 7.29 -10.32 -11.57
CA VAL A 451 5.85 -10.28 -11.78
C VAL A 451 5.45 -9.12 -12.72
N LYS A 452 6.40 -8.52 -13.45
CA LYS A 452 6.20 -7.35 -14.33
C LYS A 452 4.99 -7.48 -15.24
N SER A 453 4.88 -8.61 -15.92
CA SER A 453 3.79 -8.86 -16.87
C SER A 453 2.43 -8.97 -16.20
N ALA A 454 2.38 -9.45 -14.95
CA ALA A 454 1.15 -9.59 -14.18
C ALA A 454 0.71 -8.24 -13.57
N VAL A 455 1.65 -7.42 -13.10
CA VAL A 455 1.35 -6.07 -12.62
C VAL A 455 0.94 -5.15 -13.79
N GLN A 456 1.54 -5.30 -14.99
CA GLN A 456 1.04 -4.58 -16.17
C GLN A 456 -0.38 -5.02 -16.56
N GLU A 457 -0.71 -6.32 -16.48
CA GLU A 457 -2.08 -6.79 -16.73
C GLU A 457 -3.08 -6.17 -15.73
N ALA A 458 -2.70 -6.06 -14.45
CA ALA A 458 -3.50 -5.41 -13.43
C ALA A 458 -3.64 -3.90 -13.66
N ALA A 459 -2.57 -3.22 -14.08
CA ALA A 459 -2.57 -1.81 -14.45
C ALA A 459 -3.48 -1.52 -15.65
N ASP A 460 -3.42 -2.36 -16.70
CA ASP A 460 -4.24 -2.27 -17.91
C ASP A 460 -5.73 -2.53 -17.61
N LYS A 461 -6.03 -3.42 -16.65
CA LYS A 461 -7.40 -3.83 -16.27
C LYS A 461 -7.98 -3.10 -15.06
N ASN A 462 -7.23 -2.21 -14.41
CA ASN A 462 -7.62 -1.48 -13.21
C ASN A 462 -8.03 -2.40 -12.04
N TRP A 463 -7.27 -3.48 -11.79
CA TRP A 463 -7.55 -4.36 -10.66
C TRP A 463 -7.31 -3.67 -9.31
N ALA A 464 -8.13 -4.00 -8.31
CA ALA A 464 -7.97 -3.46 -6.96
C ALA A 464 -6.78 -4.09 -6.23
N THR A 465 -6.70 -5.42 -6.29
CA THR A 465 -5.73 -6.29 -5.62
C THR A 465 -5.19 -7.35 -6.59
N MET A 466 -4.07 -7.96 -6.23
CA MET A 466 -3.57 -9.21 -6.81
C MET A 466 -3.23 -10.18 -5.70
N THR A 467 -3.55 -11.46 -5.90
CA THR A 467 -3.19 -12.53 -4.97
C THR A 467 -2.15 -13.44 -5.60
N PHE A 468 -1.07 -13.64 -4.84
CA PHE A 468 0.04 -14.52 -5.16
C PHE A 468 -0.06 -15.79 -4.31
N GLY A 469 0.11 -16.95 -4.93
CA GLY A 469 0.26 -18.24 -4.26
C GLY A 469 1.71 -18.74 -4.37
N LEU A 470 2.25 -19.25 -3.27
CA LEU A 470 3.60 -19.77 -3.15
C LEU A 470 3.54 -21.27 -2.81
N GLN A 471 4.17 -22.11 -3.63
CA GLN A 471 4.24 -23.56 -3.44
C GLN A 471 5.63 -24.11 -3.81
N ALA A 472 5.98 -25.28 -3.32
CA ALA A 472 7.21 -25.97 -3.71
C ALA A 472 6.99 -26.66 -5.05
N ALA A 473 7.97 -26.62 -5.96
CA ALA A 473 7.85 -27.32 -7.24
C ALA A 473 7.80 -28.87 -7.09
N ASN A 474 8.20 -29.39 -5.93
CA ASN A 474 8.02 -30.79 -5.54
C ASN A 474 7.57 -30.87 -4.06
N GLU A 475 6.26 -31.00 -3.86
CA GLU A 475 5.64 -31.15 -2.53
C GLU A 475 5.74 -32.56 -1.93
N SER A 476 6.63 -33.41 -2.48
CA SER A 476 7.03 -34.70 -1.89
C SER A 476 8.48 -34.70 -1.39
N ASP A 477 9.26 -33.64 -1.65
CA ASP A 477 10.65 -33.51 -1.20
C ASP A 477 10.73 -32.74 0.13
N ALA A 478 11.12 -33.43 1.21
CA ALA A 478 11.32 -32.84 2.53
C ALA A 478 12.45 -31.79 2.59
N TYR A 479 13.39 -31.81 1.64
CA TYR A 479 14.40 -30.75 1.49
C TYR A 479 13.85 -29.49 0.80
N GLY A 480 12.64 -29.58 0.21
CA GLY A 480 11.90 -28.44 -0.34
C GLY A 480 11.25 -27.55 0.73
N TRP A 481 11.20 -28.00 2.00
CA TRP A 481 10.63 -27.26 3.12
C TRP A 481 11.37 -25.95 3.42
N LYS A 482 10.59 -24.87 3.56
CA LYS A 482 11.06 -23.50 3.84
C LYS A 482 10.05 -22.74 4.70
N ARG A 483 10.49 -21.72 5.44
CA ARG A 483 9.59 -20.73 6.09
C ARG A 483 9.75 -19.35 5.44
N PHE A 484 8.65 -18.60 5.37
CA PHE A 484 8.59 -17.26 4.78
C PHE A 484 7.80 -16.31 5.67
N SER A 485 8.30 -15.08 5.80
CA SER A 485 7.66 -14.03 6.60
C SER A 485 6.28 -13.64 6.07
N GLY A 486 5.40 -13.20 6.97
CA GLY A 486 4.16 -12.49 6.64
C GLY A 486 4.38 -11.08 6.08
N ASP A 487 5.57 -10.50 6.27
CA ASP A 487 5.94 -9.17 5.74
C ASP A 487 6.55 -9.26 4.34
N ALA A 488 5.70 -9.55 3.35
CA ALA A 488 6.05 -9.50 1.94
C ALA A 488 5.62 -8.15 1.31
N TYR A 489 6.28 -7.75 0.23
CA TYR A 489 5.97 -6.51 -0.48
C TYR A 489 6.11 -6.63 -1.99
N LEU A 490 5.44 -5.73 -2.72
CA LEU A 490 5.54 -5.60 -4.17
C LEU A 490 6.37 -4.38 -4.52
N ARG A 491 7.57 -4.61 -5.09
CA ARG A 491 8.48 -3.56 -5.59
C ARG A 491 8.18 -3.30 -7.06
N VAL A 492 7.73 -2.10 -7.42
CA VAL A 492 7.31 -1.76 -8.79
C VAL A 492 8.03 -0.52 -9.27
N LYS A 493 8.79 -0.62 -10.36
CA LYS A 493 9.28 0.55 -11.10
C LYS A 493 8.31 0.87 -12.23
N TYR A 494 7.77 2.08 -12.24
CA TYR A 494 6.71 2.49 -13.18
C TYR A 494 6.88 3.94 -13.62
N ASN A 495 6.17 4.26 -14.70
CA ASN A 495 6.06 5.60 -15.28
C ASN A 495 4.58 5.93 -15.53
N ARG A 496 4.14 7.12 -15.15
CA ARG A 496 2.75 7.58 -15.34
C ARG A 496 2.65 8.33 -16.67
N PRO A 497 1.65 8.07 -17.52
CA PRO A 497 1.55 8.70 -18.84
C PRO A 497 1.30 10.21 -18.74
N PRO A 498 1.61 10.99 -19.80
CA PRO A 498 1.46 12.44 -19.76
C PRO A 498 0.01 12.84 -19.56
N SER A 499 -0.19 13.93 -18.81
CA SER A 499 -1.51 14.45 -18.50
C SER A 499 -2.33 14.67 -19.78
N GLN A 500 -3.59 14.25 -19.77
CA GLN A 500 -4.47 14.46 -20.90
C GLN A 500 -4.55 15.96 -21.23
N ILE A 501 -4.14 16.32 -22.44
CA ILE A 501 -4.19 17.70 -22.94
C ILE A 501 -5.64 18.19 -22.90
N LYS A 502 -5.93 19.20 -22.09
CA LYS A 502 -7.29 19.74 -21.90
C LYS A 502 -7.73 20.53 -23.13
N LEU A 503 -9.04 20.62 -23.33
CA LEU A 503 -9.67 21.42 -24.39
C LEU A 503 -9.16 22.87 -24.42
N SER A 504 -8.98 23.48 -23.24
CA SER A 504 -8.46 24.85 -23.06
C SER A 504 -6.98 25.02 -23.41
N GLN A 505 -6.20 23.93 -23.44
CA GLN A 505 -4.79 23.95 -23.84
C GLN A 505 -4.62 23.89 -25.36
N LEU A 506 -5.67 23.50 -26.09
CA LEU A 506 -5.68 23.41 -27.54
C LEU A 506 -6.16 24.75 -28.12
N THR A 507 -5.29 25.44 -28.86
CA THR A 507 -5.63 26.71 -29.51
C THR A 507 -5.26 26.69 -31.00
N MET A 508 -5.91 27.52 -31.79
CA MET A 508 -5.62 27.78 -33.19
C MET A 508 -5.30 29.26 -33.38
N GLU A 509 -4.26 29.55 -34.16
CA GLU A 509 -3.82 30.91 -34.52
C GLU A 509 -5.00 31.76 -35.03
N TYR A 510 -5.76 31.17 -35.96
CA TYR A 510 -7.05 31.67 -36.42
C TYR A 510 -8.11 30.71 -35.89
N GLY A 511 -9.00 31.20 -35.02
CA GLY A 511 -10.07 30.40 -34.39
C GLY A 511 -10.05 30.39 -32.85
N GLY A 512 -8.91 30.71 -32.22
CA GLY A 512 -8.80 30.82 -30.76
C GLY A 512 -8.78 29.46 -30.05
N ALA A 513 -9.32 29.39 -28.82
CA ALA A 513 -9.41 28.13 -28.08
C ALA A 513 -10.33 27.12 -28.78
N CYS A 514 -9.95 25.84 -28.71
CA CYS A 514 -10.72 24.75 -29.28
C CYS A 514 -12.12 24.65 -28.63
N LYS A 515 -13.15 24.39 -29.44
CA LYS A 515 -14.56 24.33 -29.03
C LYS A 515 -15.17 22.97 -29.36
N LYS A 516 -16.42 22.74 -28.92
CA LYS A 516 -17.22 21.59 -29.35
C LYS A 516 -17.73 21.82 -30.78
N SER A 517 -18.05 20.74 -31.51
CA SER A 517 -18.46 20.84 -32.93
C SER A 517 -19.70 21.69 -33.21
N ALA A 518 -20.58 21.93 -32.23
CA ALA A 518 -21.73 22.82 -32.41
C ALA A 518 -21.30 24.29 -32.52
N ASP A 519 -20.21 24.66 -31.85
CA ASP A 519 -19.69 26.02 -31.71
C ASP A 519 -18.41 26.24 -32.54
N ALA A 520 -18.21 25.40 -33.56
CA ALA A 520 -16.95 25.30 -34.31
C ALA A 520 -16.60 26.65 -34.98
N PRO A 521 -15.41 27.23 -34.71
CA PRO A 521 -15.01 28.47 -35.34
C PRO A 521 -14.87 28.27 -36.86
N ARG A 522 -15.34 29.25 -37.64
CA ARG A 522 -15.07 29.35 -39.07
C ARG A 522 -13.81 30.16 -39.28
N ILE A 523 -12.83 29.58 -39.99
CA ILE A 523 -11.52 30.18 -40.21
C ILE A 523 -11.33 30.46 -41.70
N ARG A 524 -10.76 31.63 -42.02
CA ARG A 524 -10.45 32.06 -43.40
C ARG A 524 -9.04 31.70 -43.85
N THR A 525 -8.17 31.28 -42.95
CA THR A 525 -6.76 30.97 -43.22
C THR A 525 -6.38 29.72 -42.43
N LEU A 526 -5.64 28.81 -43.05
CA LEU A 526 -4.99 27.71 -42.35
C LEU A 526 -3.77 28.27 -41.61
N GLY A 527 -3.84 28.28 -40.27
CA GLY A 527 -2.75 28.73 -39.41
C GLY A 527 -2.09 27.59 -38.65
N LYS A 528 -1.32 27.95 -37.62
CA LYS A 528 -0.79 27.00 -36.64
C LYS A 528 -1.87 26.54 -35.67
N ILE A 529 -1.79 25.26 -35.31
CA ILE A 529 -2.47 24.67 -34.17
C ILE A 529 -1.46 24.48 -33.04
N TYR A 530 -1.92 24.62 -31.80
CA TYR A 530 -1.08 24.63 -30.62
C TYR A 530 -1.61 23.66 -29.56
N ALA A 531 -0.69 22.98 -28.88
CA ALA A 531 -0.94 22.30 -27.61
C ALA A 531 -0.07 22.99 -26.55
N ASN A 532 -0.70 23.72 -25.64
CA ASN A 532 -0.02 24.61 -24.69
C ASN A 532 0.10 23.98 -23.29
N ASN A 533 1.18 24.27 -22.58
CA ASN A 533 1.41 23.77 -21.21
C ASN A 533 1.25 22.24 -21.08
N VAL A 534 1.76 21.47 -22.04
CA VAL A 534 1.63 20.01 -22.03
C VAL A 534 2.52 19.46 -20.93
N SER A 535 1.91 18.81 -19.94
CA SER A 535 2.58 18.39 -18.71
C SER A 535 2.62 16.88 -18.55
N ASP A 536 3.77 16.40 -18.10
CA ASP A 536 3.94 15.06 -17.56
C ASP A 536 3.94 15.07 -16.02
N PRO A 537 3.23 14.14 -15.34
CA PRO A 537 3.25 14.02 -13.89
C PRO A 537 4.64 13.73 -13.30
N ASP A 538 5.47 12.95 -14.00
CA ASP A 538 6.80 12.50 -13.55
C ASP A 538 7.90 13.54 -13.92
N ALA A 539 7.45 14.73 -14.35
CA ALA A 539 8.26 15.87 -14.80
C ALA A 539 9.18 15.57 -16.00
N ASP A 540 8.83 14.56 -16.79
CA ASP A 540 9.62 14.09 -17.93
C ASP A 540 9.49 14.95 -19.19
N ASN A 541 10.35 14.68 -20.17
CA ASN A 541 10.33 15.42 -21.44
C ASN A 541 9.21 14.88 -22.34
N VAL A 542 8.24 15.75 -22.63
CA VAL A 542 7.09 15.46 -23.48
C VAL A 542 7.32 15.83 -24.94
N ALA A 543 6.71 15.05 -25.83
CA ALA A 543 6.52 15.37 -27.24
C ALA A 543 5.03 15.26 -27.61
N VAL A 544 4.59 15.98 -28.64
CA VAL A 544 3.20 15.99 -29.10
C VAL A 544 3.11 15.46 -30.52
N GLN A 545 2.14 14.59 -30.78
CA GLN A 545 1.74 14.26 -32.14
C GLN A 545 0.37 14.84 -32.44
N PHE A 546 0.31 15.64 -33.49
CA PHE A 546 -0.93 16.18 -34.02
C PHE A 546 -1.53 15.21 -35.04
N GLN A 547 -2.85 15.27 -35.23
CA GLN A 547 -3.57 14.57 -36.30
C GLN A 547 -4.75 15.44 -36.74
N ALA A 548 -5.10 15.40 -38.03
CA ALA A 548 -6.33 16.00 -38.53
C ALA A 548 -7.14 15.02 -39.40
N LYS A 549 -8.45 15.13 -39.26
CA LYS A 549 -9.48 14.43 -40.01
C LYS A 549 -10.33 15.43 -40.77
N TRP A 550 -10.65 15.13 -42.02
CA TRP A 550 -11.64 15.87 -42.80
C TRP A 550 -12.28 14.91 -43.80
N ASP A 551 -13.47 15.26 -44.27
CA ASP A 551 -14.04 14.63 -45.45
C ASP A 551 -13.54 15.37 -46.71
N SER A 552 -12.92 14.65 -47.65
CA SER A 552 -12.49 15.22 -48.94
C SER A 552 -13.53 15.08 -50.04
N GLY A 553 -14.67 14.41 -49.79
CA GLY A 553 -15.65 14.08 -50.83
C GLY A 553 -15.30 12.82 -51.66
N ASP A 554 -14.36 11.99 -51.20
CA ASP A 554 -13.91 10.76 -51.89
C ASP A 554 -14.75 9.51 -51.51
N GLY A 555 -15.94 9.71 -50.96
CA GLY A 555 -16.82 8.64 -50.45
C GLY A 555 -16.40 8.03 -49.11
N LYS A 556 -15.20 8.32 -48.57
CA LYS A 556 -14.71 7.75 -47.30
C LYS A 556 -15.11 8.55 -46.06
N GLY A 557 -15.69 9.74 -46.25
CA GLY A 557 -16.14 10.60 -45.16
C GLY A 557 -14.99 11.09 -44.26
N LEU A 558 -15.32 11.30 -42.98
CA LEU A 558 -14.46 11.94 -41.98
C LEU A 558 -13.40 10.97 -41.41
N ILE A 559 -12.32 10.76 -42.17
CA ILE A 559 -11.19 9.91 -41.78
C ILE A 559 -9.92 10.73 -41.49
N ALA A 560 -8.92 10.10 -40.86
CA ALA A 560 -7.60 10.71 -40.64
C ALA A 560 -6.84 10.80 -41.97
N ARG A 561 -6.52 12.02 -42.39
CA ARG A 561 -5.83 12.32 -43.65
C ARG A 561 -4.50 13.05 -43.44
N TRP A 562 -4.23 13.51 -42.23
CA TRP A 562 -2.94 14.07 -41.84
C TRP A 562 -2.54 13.58 -40.46
N THR A 563 -1.39 12.94 -40.36
CA THR A 563 -0.77 12.50 -39.10
C THR A 563 0.74 12.74 -39.23
N PRO A 564 1.23 13.96 -38.97
CA PRO A 564 2.66 14.28 -39.01
C PRO A 564 3.47 13.42 -38.04
N ALA A 565 4.79 13.46 -38.19
CA ALA A 565 5.71 12.89 -37.20
C ALA A 565 5.48 13.49 -35.80
N LEU A 566 5.97 12.78 -34.78
CA LEU A 566 6.05 13.29 -33.42
C LEU A 566 6.95 14.54 -33.39
N THR A 567 6.62 15.56 -32.60
CA THR A 567 7.53 16.71 -32.43
C THR A 567 8.84 16.29 -31.76
N SER A 568 9.85 17.16 -31.79
CA SER A 568 10.94 17.08 -30.83
C SER A 568 10.40 17.10 -29.39
N SER A 569 11.12 16.45 -28.48
CA SER A 569 10.75 16.41 -27.06
C SER A 569 11.23 17.69 -26.35
N LYS A 570 10.45 18.15 -25.36
CA LYS A 570 10.73 19.33 -24.52
C LYS A 570 10.29 19.07 -23.08
N LYS A 571 10.79 19.84 -22.11
CA LYS A 571 10.40 19.70 -20.69
C LYS A 571 8.88 19.75 -20.48
N SER A 572 8.37 18.97 -19.53
CA SER A 572 7.01 19.09 -18.97
C SER A 572 6.64 20.58 -18.74
N GLY A 573 5.42 20.96 -19.13
CA GLY A 573 4.93 22.35 -19.15
C GLY A 573 5.19 23.11 -20.46
N SER A 574 5.84 22.49 -21.45
CA SER A 574 6.13 23.14 -22.74
C SER A 574 4.92 23.29 -23.66
N SER A 575 4.98 24.29 -24.56
CA SER A 575 4.04 24.44 -25.67
C SER A 575 4.60 23.91 -27.00
N PHE A 576 3.71 23.35 -27.81
CA PHE A 576 3.99 22.73 -29.11
C PHE A 576 3.08 23.32 -30.18
N SER A 577 3.59 23.50 -31.40
CA SER A 577 2.83 24.08 -32.50
C SER A 577 3.23 23.48 -33.84
N ILE A 578 2.26 23.37 -34.76
CA ILE A 578 2.49 22.92 -36.14
C ILE A 578 1.50 23.62 -37.08
N ALA A 579 1.88 23.86 -38.34
CA ALA A 579 0.97 24.40 -39.35
C ALA A 579 0.03 23.30 -39.87
N LEU A 580 -1.24 23.63 -40.12
CA LEU A 580 -2.14 22.74 -40.85
C LEU A 580 -1.70 22.58 -42.32
N PRO A 581 -1.86 21.39 -42.93
CA PRO A 581 -1.42 21.14 -44.30
C PRO A 581 -2.34 21.84 -45.31
N SER A 582 -1.75 22.34 -46.40
CA SER A 582 -2.45 22.97 -47.53
C SER A 582 -3.36 22.01 -48.32
N SER A 583 -3.28 20.70 -48.08
CA SER A 583 -4.13 19.68 -48.71
C SER A 583 -5.55 19.60 -48.16
N ILE A 584 -5.91 20.44 -47.19
CA ILE A 584 -7.27 20.51 -46.66
C ILE A 584 -8.16 21.30 -47.63
N PRO A 585 -9.29 20.72 -48.13
CA PRO A 585 -10.18 21.41 -49.02
C PRO A 585 -10.90 22.59 -48.35
N GLN A 586 -11.26 23.59 -49.16
CA GLN A 586 -12.11 24.68 -48.73
C GLN A 586 -13.52 24.18 -48.36
N ASN A 587 -14.17 24.88 -47.41
CA ASN A 587 -15.53 24.62 -46.95
C ASN A 587 -15.75 23.21 -46.37
N LYS A 588 -14.70 22.64 -45.75
CA LYS A 588 -14.76 21.35 -45.05
C LYS A 588 -14.54 21.50 -43.55
N GLN A 589 -15.24 20.65 -42.79
CA GLN A 589 -15.02 20.52 -41.35
C GLN A 589 -13.74 19.71 -41.09
N ILE A 590 -12.85 20.25 -40.26
CA ILE A 590 -11.61 19.60 -39.84
C ILE A 590 -11.71 19.24 -38.36
N GLN A 591 -11.61 17.97 -38.00
CA GLN A 591 -11.40 17.58 -36.60
C GLN A 591 -9.91 17.32 -36.40
N TRP A 592 -9.25 18.16 -35.60
CA TRP A 592 -7.86 17.96 -35.22
C TRP A 592 -7.73 17.49 -33.78
N TYR A 593 -6.61 16.83 -33.49
CA TYR A 593 -6.31 16.16 -32.25
C TYR A 593 -4.83 16.38 -31.91
N ALA A 594 -4.51 16.37 -30.62
CA ALA A 594 -3.15 16.27 -30.12
C ALA A 594 -3.09 15.12 -29.11
N ARG A 595 -1.96 14.41 -29.09
CA ARG A 595 -1.62 13.41 -28.07
C ARG A 595 -0.20 13.63 -27.58
N ALA A 596 0.01 13.54 -26.28
CA ALA A 596 1.31 13.67 -25.64
C ALA A 596 2.03 12.31 -25.56
N TYR A 597 3.34 12.36 -25.38
CA TYR A 597 4.27 11.22 -25.32
C TYR A 597 5.48 11.56 -24.43
N ASP A 598 5.96 10.59 -23.68
CA ASP A 598 7.00 10.60 -22.66
C ASP A 598 8.08 9.55 -22.99
N GLY A 599 9.10 9.97 -23.73
CA GLY A 599 10.28 9.15 -24.01
C GLY A 599 10.05 7.82 -24.77
N PRO A 600 11.09 6.97 -24.86
CA PRO A 600 11.05 5.71 -25.58
C PRO A 600 10.89 4.50 -24.63
N SER A 601 9.82 4.47 -23.82
CA SER A 601 9.38 3.22 -23.18
C SER A 601 8.54 2.39 -24.18
N THR A 602 8.66 1.06 -24.17
CA THR A 602 8.26 0.21 -25.32
C THR A 602 6.75 0.01 -25.53
N ARG A 603 5.87 0.70 -24.78
CA ARG A 603 4.44 0.78 -25.09
C ARG A 603 3.93 2.22 -25.02
N ARG A 604 3.19 2.60 -26.06
CA ARG A 604 2.62 3.94 -26.26
C ARG A 604 1.57 4.21 -25.18
N GLY A 605 1.92 4.97 -24.14
CA GLY A 605 0.93 5.73 -23.37
C GLY A 605 0.07 6.55 -24.34
N ARG A 606 -1.23 6.28 -24.42
CA ARG A 606 -2.15 6.92 -25.38
C ARG A 606 -3.19 7.78 -24.66
N THR A 607 -2.78 8.88 -24.04
CA THR A 607 -3.71 9.91 -23.59
C THR A 607 -4.24 10.71 -24.80
N ARG A 608 -5.27 10.16 -25.45
CA ARG A 608 -5.97 10.77 -26.59
C ARG A 608 -6.96 11.82 -26.09
N ALA A 609 -6.54 13.07 -26.02
CA ALA A 609 -7.47 14.19 -25.96
C ALA A 609 -8.30 14.24 -27.26
N ALA A 610 -9.63 14.21 -27.15
CA ALA A 610 -10.53 14.25 -28.29
C ALA A 610 -11.58 15.38 -28.18
N PRO A 611 -11.39 16.50 -28.91
CA PRO A 611 -12.44 17.47 -29.12
C PRO A 611 -12.60 17.92 -30.59
N ARG A 612 -13.55 17.27 -31.26
CA ARG A 612 -14.53 17.81 -32.22
C ARG A 612 -14.37 19.27 -32.76
N ALA A 613 -13.75 19.36 -33.93
CA ALA A 613 -14.09 20.25 -35.07
C ALA A 613 -13.79 21.78 -35.04
N ALA A 614 -12.97 22.21 -36.00
CA ALA A 614 -12.90 23.57 -36.53
C ALA A 614 -13.17 23.54 -38.06
N THR A 615 -13.87 24.51 -38.62
CA THR A 615 -14.28 24.47 -40.03
C THR A 615 -13.43 25.43 -40.86
N SER A 616 -12.63 24.91 -41.81
CA SER A 616 -11.91 25.75 -42.76
C SER A 616 -12.87 26.20 -43.86
N SER A 617 -13.07 27.52 -43.97
CA SER A 617 -13.95 28.14 -44.95
C SER A 617 -13.33 29.41 -45.51
N MET A 618 -12.49 29.25 -46.52
CA MET A 618 -12.40 30.23 -47.60
C MET A 618 -13.55 29.93 -48.58
N THR A 619 -14.58 30.75 -48.84
CA THR A 619 -15.20 31.93 -48.18
C THR A 619 -16.51 32.22 -48.97
N PRO A 620 -17.40 33.17 -48.62
CA PRO A 620 -17.79 33.75 -47.32
C PRO A 620 -19.34 33.73 -47.09
N GLN A 621 -19.82 34.16 -45.92
CA GLN A 621 -20.89 35.18 -45.89
C GLN A 621 -21.06 35.83 -44.49
N CYS A 622 -21.12 37.16 -44.49
CA CYS A 622 -21.76 37.92 -43.41
C CYS A 622 -23.29 37.79 -43.55
N PRO A 623 -24.08 38.02 -42.48
CA PRO A 623 -25.48 38.39 -42.63
C PRO A 623 -25.58 39.63 -43.55
N ARG A 624 -26.54 39.61 -44.48
CA ARG A 624 -26.75 40.68 -45.47
C ARG A 624 -27.28 41.95 -44.81
N HIS A 625 -26.90 43.12 -45.36
CA HIS A 625 -27.84 44.23 -45.50
C HIS A 625 -27.74 44.82 -46.91
N ARG A 626 -28.89 45.23 -47.48
CA ARG A 626 -28.98 45.92 -48.78
C ARG A 626 -28.33 47.31 -48.70
N ARG A 627 -27.74 47.77 -49.80
CA ARG A 627 -27.71 49.20 -50.16
C ARG A 627 -28.36 49.40 -51.52
N SER A 628 -29.16 50.45 -51.61
CA SER A 628 -29.84 50.95 -52.82
C SER A 628 -28.83 51.52 -53.83
N PRO A 629 -29.20 51.72 -55.12
CA PRO A 629 -28.25 51.96 -56.21
C PRO A 629 -27.59 53.35 -56.16
N PRO A 630 -26.46 53.54 -56.89
CA PRO A 630 -25.70 54.79 -56.86
C PRO A 630 -26.39 55.92 -57.63
N ALA A 631 -26.21 57.15 -57.14
CA ALA A 631 -26.52 58.36 -57.90
C ALA A 631 -25.31 58.74 -58.77
N THR A 632 -25.49 58.75 -60.08
CA THR A 632 -24.60 59.42 -61.04
C THR A 632 -25.41 60.34 -61.94
N THR A 633 -25.15 61.64 -61.80
CA THR A 633 -25.67 62.71 -62.66
C THR A 633 -25.18 62.59 -64.10
N ARG A 634 -26.05 62.85 -65.07
CA ARG A 634 -25.70 63.09 -66.48
C ARG A 634 -26.49 64.33 -66.99
N PRO A 635 -25.89 65.24 -67.78
CA PRO A 635 -26.50 66.54 -68.13
C PRO A 635 -27.55 66.46 -69.25
N PRO A 636 -28.31 67.55 -69.53
CA PRO A 636 -29.56 67.47 -70.28
C PRO A 636 -29.46 67.79 -71.79
N THR A 637 -30.13 66.98 -72.63
CA THR A 637 -30.56 67.29 -74.01
C THR A 637 -31.82 66.44 -74.31
N ARG A 638 -33.04 67.01 -74.25
CA ARG A 638 -33.76 67.78 -75.30
C ARG A 638 -34.14 66.93 -76.54
N ARG A 639 -35.42 66.51 -76.65
CA ARG A 639 -36.48 67.09 -77.53
C ARG A 639 -37.56 66.06 -77.99
N THR A 640 -38.85 66.42 -77.90
CA THR A 640 -39.99 66.07 -78.82
C THR A 640 -40.39 64.58 -79.04
N ARG A 641 -41.66 64.17 -79.29
CA ARG A 641 -43.00 64.81 -79.36
C ARG A 641 -44.09 63.70 -79.43
N THR A 642 -45.34 64.03 -79.13
CA THR A 642 -46.62 63.42 -79.60
C THR A 642 -47.12 62.06 -79.02
N THR A 643 -48.27 62.17 -78.35
CA THR A 643 -49.49 61.32 -78.37
C THR A 643 -50.05 61.10 -79.80
N PRO A 644 -51.18 60.37 -80.04
CA PRO A 644 -52.13 59.65 -79.16
C PRO A 644 -52.12 58.11 -79.42
N GLY A 645 -52.88 57.21 -78.80
CA GLY A 645 -54.15 57.22 -78.06
C GLY A 645 -55.03 56.06 -78.58
N SER A 646 -56.24 55.86 -78.02
CA SER A 646 -57.21 54.79 -78.35
C SER A 646 -56.88 53.36 -77.86
N THR A 647 -57.57 53.00 -76.79
CA THR A 647 -58.39 51.77 -76.64
C THR A 647 -58.37 50.73 -77.76
N GLY A 648 -58.14 49.48 -77.34
CA GLY A 648 -58.19 48.22 -78.07
C GLY A 648 -57.69 47.11 -77.15
#